data_AF-A0A6A4K429-F1
#
_entry.id   AF-A0A6A4K429-F1
#
_cell.length_a   1.000
_cell.length_b   1.000
_cell.length_c   1.000
_cell.angle_alpha   90.00
_cell.angle_beta   90.00
_cell.angle_gamma   90.00
#
_symmetry.space_group_name_H-M   'P 1'
#
loop_
_entity.id
_entity.type
_entity.pdbx_description
1 polymer ?
#
loop_
_entity_poly.entity_id
_entity_poly.type
_entity_poly.pdbx_seq_one_letter_code
_entity_poly.pdbx_strand_id
1 'polypeptide(L)'
;MSIFAGCQLTGMKKSTTAVSVEVGEVPWLSEATDKYKPRDKDLTCEMYVLQYYVDFEKKEFSGDVKIHINLLSVIPFIILDKGRCTIEELSIRRGNDYIDIDGVYDYTAKEKLVICLSRKLIPGKYKIVASVRGDLSEKPEGFFLINHSHDRLFAMTHFWPDHAKHVLPCFNDPAFKSVFIISLVRPTGLGFKAISNMKPEKRISDYPSEKLTTIYFMATPPLQVMSLTMIIGNLVTSDPSLAKLGYTVSVSCREELINRTKEVQDMICSIMGVIGKFIRTQFNLTKIDVVALPIPIFPPYCMGNPGVIVFNESEICSVSDKTSYYYTRVIRKMIHEVMHMWMGNMNSCLGDNISGVILFHETLCQRADDGTPFLELLKQKGIIPGIKVDRGVVPLFGSEDECTTQGLDDLAERCAGYKKEGCHFTKWRCVLKIGKNIPSYQAIMENANVLARYASIVQSQRMVPIVEPEVLPDGSHDLDRAQKVTETVIAACYKALNDHHVFLEGTLLKPNMVTAGMQCPIKYSPDEIAEATVTAFQRTIPPAVAGVTFLSGGQSEEEASVHLDAINKFVGRKPWPLTFSYGRALQASVIKAWGGKDENVKAAQDELIQRAKANGLAALGKYKAGTVRGAAADAELFVKNHAY
;
A
#
# COMPACT_ATOMS: atom_id res chain seq x y z
N MET A 1 15.51 6.31 -33.20
CA MET A 1 14.81 5.79 -34.39
C MET A 1 13.75 4.81 -33.89
N SER A 2 12.47 4.81 -34.27
CA SER A 2 11.72 5.74 -35.13
C SER A 2 10.21 5.43 -35.02
N ILE A 3 9.49 6.03 -34.06
CA ILE A 3 8.01 5.93 -33.93
C ILE A 3 7.44 7.28 -33.42
N PHE A 4 7.71 8.39 -34.12
CA PHE A 4 7.05 9.69 -33.90
C PHE A 4 7.08 10.53 -35.18
N ALA A 5 6.16 10.25 -36.10
CA ALA A 5 5.82 11.12 -37.23
C ALA A 5 4.43 10.73 -37.76
N GLY A 6 3.53 11.71 -37.92
CA GLY A 6 2.23 11.50 -38.58
C GLY A 6 0.99 11.91 -37.77
N CYS A 7 0.76 13.21 -37.64
CA CYS A 7 -0.55 13.83 -37.86
C CYS A 7 -0.42 15.36 -37.83
N GLN A 8 -0.47 15.99 -39.01
CA GLN A 8 -0.75 17.42 -39.13
C GLN A 8 -2.27 17.63 -39.09
N LEU A 9 -2.73 18.67 -38.39
CA LEU A 9 -4.13 19.09 -38.39
C LEU A 9 -4.45 19.88 -39.67
N THR A 10 -4.90 19.21 -40.73
CA THR A 10 -5.58 19.86 -41.86
C THR A 10 -6.66 18.95 -42.47
N GLY A 11 -7.88 19.49 -42.63
CA GLY A 11 -8.94 18.89 -43.45
C GLY A 11 -9.95 18.00 -42.71
N MET A 12 -11.20 18.48 -42.60
CA MET A 12 -12.34 17.66 -42.17
C MET A 12 -12.59 16.46 -43.09
N LYS A 13 -12.74 15.26 -42.53
CA LYS A 13 -13.63 14.18 -43.01
C LYS A 13 -13.99 13.22 -41.85
N LYS A 14 -15.24 12.72 -41.84
CA LYS A 14 -15.89 12.02 -40.71
C LYS A 14 -15.62 10.51 -40.63
N SER A 15 -15.99 9.93 -39.47
CA SER A 15 -16.06 8.50 -39.08
C SER A 15 -14.70 7.87 -38.68
N THR A 16 -14.53 7.12 -37.58
CA THR A 16 -15.36 6.74 -36.41
C THR A 16 -14.49 6.83 -35.13
N THR A 17 -15.02 6.95 -33.89
CA THR A 17 -16.42 7.00 -33.40
C THR A 17 -16.45 7.83 -32.11
N ALA A 18 -17.41 8.76 -31.99
CA ALA A 18 -17.70 9.53 -30.77
C ALA A 18 -19.22 9.69 -30.63
N VAL A 19 -19.76 9.48 -29.43
CA VAL A 19 -21.21 9.56 -29.16
C VAL A 19 -21.51 10.82 -28.34
N SER A 20 -22.50 11.61 -28.79
CA SER A 20 -23.00 12.78 -28.06
C SER A 20 -23.74 12.38 -26.78
N VAL A 21 -23.56 13.17 -25.73
CA VAL A 21 -24.22 12.92 -24.44
C VAL A 21 -25.66 13.44 -24.46
N GLU A 22 -26.61 12.58 -24.11
CA GLU A 22 -28.03 12.95 -23.95
C GLU A 22 -28.36 13.33 -22.50
N VAL A 23 -29.18 14.37 -22.33
CA VAL A 23 -29.73 14.78 -21.04
C VAL A 23 -31.11 14.17 -20.89
N GLY A 24 -31.26 13.16 -20.02
CA GLY A 24 -32.53 12.47 -19.82
C GLY A 24 -32.49 11.42 -18.72
N GLU A 25 -33.67 11.04 -18.24
CA GLU A 25 -33.80 9.92 -17.29
C GLU A 25 -33.80 8.58 -18.02
N VAL A 26 -32.84 7.73 -17.67
CA VAL A 26 -32.88 6.32 -18.04
C VAL A 26 -33.83 5.61 -17.05
N PRO A 27 -34.94 4.96 -17.49
CA PRO A 27 -36.03 4.57 -16.58
C PRO A 27 -35.66 3.61 -15.43
N TRP A 28 -34.60 2.83 -15.59
CA TRP A 28 -34.09 1.88 -14.58
C TRP A 28 -32.95 2.45 -13.71
N LEU A 29 -32.46 3.66 -14.02
CA LEU A 29 -31.21 4.19 -13.48
C LEU A 29 -31.35 4.76 -12.07
N SER A 30 -32.54 5.19 -11.66
CA SER A 30 -32.80 5.58 -10.27
C SER A 30 -32.51 4.40 -9.33
N GLU A 31 -33.03 3.21 -9.64
CA GLU A 31 -32.73 1.97 -8.90
C GLU A 31 -31.28 1.51 -9.05
N ALA A 32 -30.71 1.60 -10.26
CA ALA A 32 -29.37 1.08 -10.51
C ALA A 32 -28.27 1.97 -9.90
N THR A 33 -28.42 3.30 -9.86
CA THR A 33 -27.40 4.17 -9.24
C THR A 33 -27.26 3.96 -7.73
N ASP A 34 -28.32 3.53 -7.05
CA ASP A 34 -28.28 3.23 -5.61
C ASP A 34 -27.80 1.78 -5.31
N LYS A 35 -28.07 0.82 -6.21
CA LYS A 35 -27.63 -0.58 -6.09
C LYS A 35 -26.23 -0.86 -6.67
N TYR A 36 -25.81 -0.09 -7.66
CA TYR A 36 -24.67 -0.34 -8.53
C TYR A 36 -23.63 0.80 -8.48
N LYS A 37 -22.99 0.97 -7.31
CA LYS A 37 -21.66 1.58 -7.28
C LYS A 37 -20.65 0.57 -7.87
N PRO A 38 -19.82 0.95 -8.86
CA PRO A 38 -18.72 0.12 -9.31
C PRO A 38 -17.82 -0.17 -8.12
N ARG A 39 -17.81 -1.42 -7.65
CA ARG A 39 -16.96 -1.84 -6.54
C ARG A 39 -15.62 -2.30 -7.11
N ASP A 40 -14.60 -2.26 -6.25
CA ASP A 40 -13.28 -2.90 -6.43
C ASP A 40 -13.35 -4.37 -6.89
N LYS A 41 -14.51 -5.02 -6.71
CA LYS A 41 -14.83 -6.37 -7.15
C LYS A 41 -15.19 -6.50 -8.64
N ASP A 42 -15.62 -5.43 -9.28
CA ASP A 42 -16.11 -5.44 -10.67
C ASP A 42 -15.06 -4.91 -11.66
N LEU A 43 -14.30 -3.89 -11.25
CA LEU A 43 -13.19 -3.33 -12.01
C LEU A 43 -12.14 -2.70 -11.10
N THR A 44 -10.92 -2.58 -11.63
CA THR A 44 -9.90 -1.65 -11.08
C THR A 44 -9.65 -0.51 -12.07
N CYS A 45 -9.43 0.69 -11.54
CA CYS A 45 -8.99 1.84 -12.31
C CYS A 45 -7.47 1.97 -12.17
N GLU A 46 -6.71 1.55 -13.18
CA GLU A 46 -5.25 1.42 -13.10
C GLU A 46 -4.55 2.78 -13.27
N MET A 47 -4.99 3.59 -14.24
CA MET A 47 -4.27 4.80 -14.65
C MET A 47 -5.20 5.85 -15.27
N TYR A 48 -4.93 7.13 -15.03
CA TYR A 48 -5.44 8.25 -15.81
C TYR A 48 -4.30 8.93 -16.57
N VAL A 49 -4.52 9.29 -17.83
CA VAL A 49 -3.69 10.23 -18.57
C VAL A 49 -4.51 11.48 -18.83
N LEU A 50 -4.04 12.61 -18.31
CA LEU A 50 -4.75 13.89 -18.28
C LEU A 50 -3.92 14.96 -19.01
N GLN A 51 -4.55 15.70 -19.92
CA GLN A 51 -3.97 16.91 -20.51
C GLN A 51 -4.98 18.05 -20.37
N TYR A 52 -4.61 19.15 -19.71
CA TYR A 52 -5.50 20.30 -19.53
C TYR A 52 -4.88 21.61 -20.04
N TYR A 53 -5.72 22.41 -20.68
CA TYR A 53 -5.48 23.79 -21.06
C TYR A 53 -6.44 24.70 -20.29
N VAL A 54 -5.96 25.88 -19.91
CA VAL A 54 -6.77 26.93 -19.24
C VAL A 54 -6.75 28.18 -20.11
N ASP A 55 -7.94 28.61 -20.51
CA ASP A 55 -8.18 29.86 -21.22
C ASP A 55 -8.59 30.92 -20.20
N PHE A 56 -7.62 31.75 -19.79
CA PHE A 56 -7.85 32.81 -18.80
C PHE A 56 -8.68 33.99 -19.33
N GLU A 57 -8.78 34.16 -20.66
CA GLU A 57 -9.61 35.23 -21.26
C GLU A 57 -11.08 34.85 -21.21
N LYS A 58 -11.41 33.59 -21.55
CA LYS A 58 -12.77 33.05 -21.45
C LYS A 58 -13.16 32.61 -20.04
N LYS A 59 -12.17 32.43 -19.15
CA LYS A 59 -12.30 31.75 -17.85
C LYS A 59 -12.77 30.29 -17.99
N GLU A 60 -12.32 29.61 -19.03
CA GLU A 60 -12.67 28.22 -19.33
C GLU A 60 -11.45 27.29 -19.17
N PHE A 61 -11.72 25.99 -19.06
CA PHE A 61 -10.73 24.94 -19.28
C PHE A 61 -11.21 23.95 -20.33
N SER A 62 -10.26 23.36 -21.05
CA SER A 62 -10.48 22.18 -21.90
C SER A 62 -9.45 21.10 -21.56
N GLY A 63 -9.79 19.83 -21.77
CA GLY A 63 -8.83 18.76 -21.52
C GLY A 63 -9.20 17.42 -22.13
N ASP A 64 -8.17 16.57 -22.26
CA ASP A 64 -8.29 15.18 -22.68
C ASP A 64 -8.11 14.26 -21.47
N VAL A 65 -9.08 13.37 -21.26
CA VAL A 65 -9.14 12.43 -20.16
C VAL A 65 -9.10 11.01 -20.72
N LYS A 66 -8.08 10.23 -20.37
CA LYS A 66 -7.95 8.82 -20.76
C LYS A 66 -7.89 7.96 -19.51
N ILE A 67 -8.93 7.14 -19.28
CA ILE A 67 -9.07 6.29 -18.10
C ILE A 67 -8.79 4.84 -18.50
N HIS A 68 -7.75 4.24 -17.93
CA HIS A 68 -7.38 2.85 -18.14
C HIS A 68 -7.97 2.00 -17.02
N ILE A 69 -8.85 1.07 -17.38
CA ILE A 69 -9.53 0.16 -16.45
C ILE A 69 -9.22 -1.29 -16.78
N ASN A 70 -9.22 -2.14 -15.75
CA ASN A 70 -9.19 -3.59 -15.89
C ASN A 70 -10.46 -4.17 -15.28
N LEU A 71 -11.32 -4.75 -16.13
CA LEU A 71 -12.57 -5.37 -15.70
C LEU A 71 -12.31 -6.77 -15.12
N LEU A 72 -12.93 -7.04 -13.99
CA LEU A 72 -12.84 -8.30 -13.25
C LEU A 72 -14.10 -9.15 -13.44
N SER A 73 -15.25 -8.51 -13.62
CA SER A 73 -16.55 -9.14 -13.89
C SER A 73 -17.10 -8.76 -15.28
N VAL A 74 -18.17 -9.43 -15.72
CA VAL A 74 -18.89 -9.07 -16.95
C VAL A 74 -19.88 -7.95 -16.65
N ILE A 75 -19.71 -6.78 -17.26
CA ILE A 75 -20.56 -5.60 -16.99
C ILE A 75 -21.34 -5.13 -18.23
N PRO A 76 -22.62 -4.70 -18.09
CA PRO A 76 -23.44 -4.19 -19.20
C PRO A 76 -23.30 -2.67 -19.45
N PHE A 77 -22.77 -1.91 -18.48
CA PHE A 77 -22.61 -0.45 -18.56
C PHE A 77 -21.43 0.00 -17.69
N ILE A 78 -20.95 1.22 -17.90
CA ILE A 78 -19.98 1.91 -17.03
C ILE A 78 -20.65 3.14 -16.41
N ILE A 79 -20.41 3.38 -15.12
CA ILE A 79 -20.87 4.58 -14.41
C ILE A 79 -19.64 5.35 -13.92
N LEU A 80 -19.61 6.66 -14.19
CA LEU A 80 -18.59 7.60 -13.71
C LEU A 80 -19.26 8.74 -12.93
N ASP A 81 -18.56 9.30 -11.95
CA ASP A 81 -18.87 10.59 -11.33
C ASP A 81 -18.64 11.72 -12.34
N LYS A 82 -19.66 12.55 -12.58
CA LYS A 82 -19.63 13.65 -13.56
C LYS A 82 -20.57 14.76 -13.12
N GLY A 83 -20.03 15.97 -12.95
CA GLY A 83 -20.74 17.16 -12.51
C GLY A 83 -20.88 18.19 -13.63
N ARG A 84 -20.30 19.39 -13.42
CA ARG A 84 -20.53 20.59 -14.25
C ARG A 84 -19.76 20.63 -15.58
N CYS A 85 -18.73 19.80 -15.79
CA CYS A 85 -18.04 19.78 -17.08
C CYS A 85 -18.94 19.21 -18.19
N THR A 86 -18.75 19.70 -19.41
CA THR A 86 -19.32 19.14 -20.63
C THR A 86 -18.35 18.08 -21.17
N ILE A 87 -18.89 17.00 -21.72
CA ILE A 87 -18.14 15.98 -22.46
C ILE A 87 -18.46 16.20 -23.94
N GLU A 88 -17.47 16.64 -24.71
CA GLU A 88 -17.63 16.98 -26.13
C GLU A 88 -17.51 15.73 -27.01
N GLU A 89 -16.60 14.81 -26.66
CA GLU A 89 -16.44 13.51 -27.31
C GLU A 89 -16.21 12.41 -26.26
N LEU A 90 -16.74 11.21 -26.51
CA LEU A 90 -16.48 10.01 -25.70
C LEU A 90 -16.37 8.75 -26.57
N SER A 91 -15.37 7.92 -26.28
CA SER A 91 -15.20 6.59 -26.87
C SER A 91 -14.61 5.58 -25.87
N ILE A 92 -14.84 4.29 -26.11
CA ILE A 92 -14.22 3.19 -25.37
C ILE A 92 -13.44 2.31 -26.34
N ARG A 93 -12.25 1.85 -25.91
CA ARG A 93 -11.38 0.98 -26.70
C ARG A 93 -10.89 -0.23 -25.92
N ARG A 94 -10.69 -1.34 -26.62
CA ARG A 94 -10.02 -2.55 -26.11
C ARG A 94 -8.83 -2.85 -27.03
N GLY A 95 -7.61 -2.67 -26.53
CA GLY A 95 -6.44 -2.66 -27.40
C GLY A 95 -6.53 -1.52 -28.43
N ASN A 96 -6.56 -1.88 -29.72
CA ASN A 96 -6.77 -0.93 -30.80
C ASN A 96 -8.23 -0.79 -31.22
N ASP A 97 -9.10 -1.74 -30.88
CA ASP A 97 -10.47 -1.80 -31.37
C ASP A 97 -11.37 -0.82 -30.59
N TYR A 98 -12.33 -0.22 -31.28
CA TYR A 98 -13.41 0.54 -30.65
C TYR A 98 -14.49 -0.42 -30.13
N ILE A 99 -15.13 -0.02 -29.04
CA ILE A 99 -16.29 -0.69 -28.46
C ILE A 99 -17.53 0.13 -28.80
N ASP A 100 -18.55 -0.54 -29.34
CA ASP A 100 -19.83 0.09 -29.66
C ASP A 100 -20.57 0.51 -28.37
N ILE A 101 -21.04 1.75 -28.38
CA ILE A 101 -21.75 2.41 -27.28
C ILE A 101 -23.19 2.63 -27.75
N ASP A 102 -24.16 2.08 -27.02
CA ASP A 102 -25.59 2.23 -27.32
C ASP A 102 -26.11 3.63 -26.96
N GLY A 103 -25.56 4.24 -25.90
CA GLY A 103 -25.97 5.55 -25.44
C GLY A 103 -25.10 6.07 -24.30
N VAL A 104 -24.97 7.39 -24.22
CA VAL A 104 -24.26 8.08 -23.13
C VAL A 104 -25.24 9.07 -22.48
N TYR A 105 -25.54 8.86 -21.21
CA TYR A 105 -26.56 9.61 -20.48
C TYR A 105 -25.95 10.41 -19.33
N ASP A 106 -26.26 11.71 -19.29
CA ASP A 106 -25.88 12.61 -18.19
C ASP A 106 -27.02 12.69 -17.17
N TYR A 107 -26.89 11.92 -16.08
CA TYR A 107 -27.84 11.94 -14.98
C TYR A 107 -27.46 13.00 -13.95
N THR A 108 -27.68 14.26 -14.35
CA THR A 108 -27.33 15.47 -13.63
C THR A 108 -27.84 15.49 -12.18
N ALA A 109 -29.04 14.94 -11.92
CA ALA A 109 -29.67 14.89 -10.60
C ALA A 109 -28.88 14.10 -9.53
N LYS A 110 -28.02 13.14 -9.94
CA LYS A 110 -27.08 12.43 -9.05
C LYS A 110 -25.61 12.65 -9.45
N GLU A 111 -25.33 13.57 -10.37
CA GLU A 111 -23.99 13.85 -10.92
C GLU A 111 -23.27 12.58 -11.41
N LYS A 112 -23.96 11.79 -12.25
CA LYS A 112 -23.43 10.55 -12.85
C LYS A 112 -23.48 10.58 -14.37
N LEU A 113 -22.40 10.13 -15.00
CA LEU A 113 -22.37 9.75 -16.41
C LEU A 113 -22.57 8.23 -16.53
N VAL A 114 -23.47 7.81 -17.42
CA VAL A 114 -23.75 6.39 -17.67
C VAL A 114 -23.48 6.07 -19.13
N ILE A 115 -22.61 5.10 -19.37
CA ILE A 115 -22.23 4.64 -20.71
C ILE A 115 -22.83 3.25 -20.90
N CYS A 116 -23.89 3.16 -21.70
CA CYS A 116 -24.55 1.92 -22.07
C CYS A 116 -23.88 1.31 -23.30
N LEU A 117 -23.76 -0.02 -23.34
CA LEU A 117 -22.83 -0.72 -24.23
C LEU A 117 -23.58 -1.77 -25.04
N SER A 118 -23.40 -1.76 -26.37
CA SER A 118 -24.12 -2.64 -27.31
C SER A 118 -23.89 -4.13 -27.04
N ARG A 119 -22.82 -4.45 -26.31
CA ARG A 119 -22.50 -5.79 -25.79
C ARG A 119 -21.91 -5.66 -24.40
N LYS A 120 -22.23 -6.61 -23.52
CA LYS A 120 -21.60 -6.71 -22.19
C LYS A 120 -20.09 -6.82 -22.34
N LEU A 121 -19.34 -6.00 -21.62
CA LEU A 121 -17.88 -6.12 -21.59
C LEU A 121 -17.50 -7.34 -20.78
N ILE A 122 -16.55 -8.10 -21.30
CA ILE A 122 -15.94 -9.25 -20.60
C ILE A 122 -14.64 -8.82 -19.89
N PRO A 123 -14.19 -9.56 -18.88
CA PRO A 123 -12.95 -9.25 -18.16
C PRO A 123 -11.74 -8.96 -19.06
N GLY A 124 -10.89 -8.03 -18.62
CA GLY A 124 -9.72 -7.55 -19.35
C GLY A 124 -9.58 -6.03 -19.37
N LYS A 125 -8.58 -5.53 -20.10
CA LYS A 125 -8.19 -4.11 -20.10
C LYS A 125 -8.91 -3.28 -21.16
N TYR A 126 -9.44 -2.14 -20.75
CA TYR A 126 -10.14 -1.17 -21.59
C TYR A 126 -9.62 0.25 -21.33
N LYS A 127 -9.87 1.14 -22.29
CA LYS A 127 -9.54 2.56 -22.21
C LYS A 127 -10.77 3.38 -22.55
N ILE A 128 -11.25 4.17 -21.59
CA ILE A 128 -12.24 5.22 -21.83
C ILE A 128 -11.45 6.47 -22.27
N VAL A 129 -11.88 7.13 -23.33
CA VAL A 129 -11.30 8.39 -23.82
C VAL A 129 -12.42 9.40 -23.90
N ALA A 130 -12.27 10.53 -23.22
CA ALA A 130 -13.21 11.64 -23.24
C ALA A 130 -12.47 12.97 -23.41
N SER A 131 -13.01 13.86 -24.23
CA SER A 131 -12.58 15.27 -24.29
C SER A 131 -13.62 16.12 -23.57
N VAL A 132 -13.15 16.97 -22.66
CA VAL A 132 -13.97 17.70 -21.69
C VAL A 132 -13.74 19.20 -21.76
N ARG A 133 -14.78 19.96 -21.40
CA ARG A 133 -14.74 21.42 -21.31
C ARG A 133 -15.53 21.89 -20.10
N GLY A 134 -15.18 23.04 -19.53
CA GLY A 134 -15.98 23.63 -18.46
C GLY A 134 -15.47 24.99 -18.01
N ASP A 135 -16.27 25.68 -17.22
CA ASP A 135 -15.93 26.99 -16.67
C ASP A 135 -15.02 26.85 -15.45
N LEU A 136 -14.07 27.78 -15.30
CA LEU A 136 -13.35 27.94 -14.04
C LEU A 136 -14.32 28.46 -12.97
N SER A 137 -14.46 27.71 -11.88
CA SER A 137 -15.30 28.09 -10.75
C SER A 137 -14.80 29.37 -10.07
N GLU A 138 -15.70 30.27 -9.68
CA GLU A 138 -15.35 31.43 -8.83
C GLU A 138 -15.28 31.04 -7.33
N LYS A 139 -15.85 29.88 -6.98
CA LYS A 139 -15.70 29.23 -5.67
C LYS A 139 -14.54 28.24 -5.70
N PRO A 140 -13.86 27.96 -4.57
CA PRO A 140 -12.73 27.03 -4.47
C PRO A 140 -13.20 25.57 -4.56
N GLU A 141 -13.73 25.19 -5.72
CA GLU A 141 -14.37 23.92 -6.05
C GLU A 141 -13.95 23.53 -7.48
N GLY A 142 -13.55 22.29 -7.71
CA GLY A 142 -13.22 21.81 -9.05
C GLY A 142 -11.95 22.47 -9.56
N PHE A 143 -11.96 23.02 -10.77
CA PHE A 143 -10.90 23.90 -11.28
C PHE A 143 -11.41 25.33 -11.10
N PHE A 144 -10.74 26.12 -10.25
CA PHE A 144 -11.23 27.43 -9.85
C PHE A 144 -10.25 28.55 -10.17
N LEU A 145 -10.81 29.72 -10.48
CA LEU A 145 -10.08 30.95 -10.78
C LEU A 145 -9.79 31.71 -9.47
N ILE A 146 -8.55 32.17 -9.35
CA ILE A 146 -8.10 33.10 -8.30
C ILE A 146 -7.77 34.42 -9.00
N ASN A 147 -8.63 35.40 -8.82
CA ASN A 147 -8.48 36.74 -9.37
C ASN A 147 -7.75 37.64 -8.35
N HIS A 148 -6.48 37.96 -8.58
CA HIS A 148 -5.74 38.94 -7.79
C HIS A 148 -5.37 40.12 -8.68
N SER A 149 -6.06 41.26 -8.46
CA SER A 149 -5.90 42.49 -9.24
C SER A 149 -6.12 42.30 -10.76
N HIS A 150 -6.22 43.40 -11.51
CA HIS A 150 -6.72 43.32 -12.89
C HIS A 150 -5.78 42.56 -13.86
N ASP A 151 -4.50 42.38 -13.51
CA ASP A 151 -3.46 41.85 -14.41
C ASP A 151 -2.87 40.48 -14.01
N ARG A 152 -3.36 39.80 -12.96
CA ARG A 152 -2.79 38.51 -12.52
C ARG A 152 -3.85 37.47 -12.16
N LEU A 153 -3.91 36.43 -12.98
CA LEU A 153 -4.85 35.32 -12.86
C LEU A 153 -4.10 34.02 -12.53
N PHE A 154 -4.69 33.23 -11.64
CA PHE A 154 -4.23 31.88 -11.32
C PHE A 154 -5.42 30.94 -11.38
N ALA A 155 -5.20 29.71 -11.83
CA ALA A 155 -6.18 28.63 -11.78
C ALA A 155 -5.60 27.47 -10.96
N MET A 156 -6.40 26.89 -10.07
CA MET A 156 -6.00 25.74 -9.25
C MET A 156 -7.13 24.71 -9.13
N THR A 157 -6.79 23.43 -8.96
CA THR A 157 -7.76 22.41 -8.55
C THR A 157 -7.97 22.34 -7.03
N HIS A 158 -9.24 22.26 -6.60
CA HIS A 158 -9.62 21.79 -5.27
C HIS A 158 -10.70 20.71 -5.43
N PHE A 159 -10.30 19.45 -5.24
CA PHE A 159 -11.14 18.29 -5.54
C PHE A 159 -11.76 17.61 -4.30
N TRP A 160 -11.30 17.97 -3.10
CA TRP A 160 -11.91 17.50 -1.85
C TRP A 160 -13.18 18.31 -1.53
N PRO A 161 -14.27 17.70 -1.01
CA PRO A 161 -14.45 16.27 -0.77
C PRO A 161 -14.93 15.50 -2.01
N ASP A 162 -15.56 16.16 -2.98
CA ASP A 162 -16.18 15.50 -4.14
C ASP A 162 -16.30 16.43 -5.36
N HIS A 163 -15.27 17.25 -5.62
CA HIS A 163 -15.33 18.26 -6.68
C HIS A 163 -14.55 17.89 -7.96
N ALA A 164 -13.83 16.75 -7.98
CA ALA A 164 -13.13 16.27 -9.17
C ALA A 164 -14.08 16.06 -10.37
N LYS A 165 -15.31 15.59 -10.09
CA LYS A 165 -16.37 15.34 -11.05
C LYS A 165 -16.77 16.57 -11.88
N HIS A 166 -16.54 17.78 -11.38
CA HIS A 166 -16.81 19.01 -12.14
C HIS A 166 -15.73 19.32 -13.20
N VAL A 167 -14.64 18.54 -13.26
CA VAL A 167 -13.47 18.79 -14.13
C VAL A 167 -13.13 17.59 -15.01
N LEU A 168 -13.33 16.36 -14.52
CA LEU A 168 -13.22 15.12 -15.31
C LEU A 168 -14.35 14.15 -14.93
N PRO A 169 -14.83 13.32 -15.87
CA PRO A 169 -15.52 12.10 -15.51
C PRO A 169 -14.52 11.15 -14.82
N CYS A 170 -14.86 10.61 -13.66
CA CYS A 170 -13.94 9.78 -12.86
C CYS A 170 -14.64 8.71 -12.03
N PHE A 171 -13.87 7.81 -11.42
CA PHE A 171 -14.36 6.93 -10.35
C PHE A 171 -14.01 7.57 -9.00
N ASN A 172 -14.95 8.28 -8.36
CA ASN A 172 -14.70 8.94 -7.09
C ASN A 172 -15.16 8.11 -5.88
N ASP A 173 -14.52 6.96 -5.66
CA ASP A 173 -14.67 6.16 -4.44
C ASP A 173 -13.29 6.01 -3.75
N PRO A 174 -13.20 6.11 -2.41
CA PRO A 174 -11.95 5.93 -1.68
C PRO A 174 -11.19 4.61 -1.95
N ALA A 175 -11.88 3.57 -2.43
CA ALA A 175 -11.27 2.31 -2.84
C ALA A 175 -10.41 2.42 -4.12
N PHE A 176 -10.68 3.40 -5.00
CA PHE A 176 -9.91 3.58 -6.22
C PHE A 176 -8.65 4.42 -5.97
N LYS A 177 -7.49 3.78 -6.15
CA LYS A 177 -6.20 4.46 -6.31
C LYS A 177 -5.64 4.17 -7.70
N SER A 178 -5.21 5.21 -8.41
CA SER A 178 -4.72 5.12 -9.79
C SER A 178 -3.42 5.88 -9.97
N VAL A 179 -2.63 5.49 -10.97
CA VAL A 179 -1.46 6.26 -11.43
C VAL A 179 -1.96 7.41 -12.31
N PHE A 180 -1.48 8.63 -12.08
CA PHE A 180 -1.83 9.81 -12.88
C PHE A 180 -0.62 10.28 -13.69
N ILE A 181 -0.81 10.41 -15.00
CA ILE A 181 0.14 11.06 -15.92
C ILE A 181 -0.51 12.39 -16.31
N ILE A 182 0.01 13.49 -15.77
CA ILE A 182 -0.57 14.82 -15.92
C ILE A 182 0.28 15.64 -16.89
N SER A 183 -0.40 16.39 -17.75
CA SER A 183 0.21 17.44 -18.56
C SER A 183 -0.64 18.70 -18.55
N LEU A 184 0.03 19.86 -18.46
CA LEU A 184 -0.61 21.17 -18.35
C LEU A 184 -0.10 22.09 -19.46
N VAL A 185 -1.03 22.69 -20.19
CA VAL A 185 -0.79 23.64 -21.27
C VAL A 185 -0.96 25.05 -20.71
N ARG A 186 0.09 25.86 -20.80
CA ARG A 186 0.12 27.27 -20.33
C ARG A 186 0.56 28.20 -21.46
N PRO A 187 0.26 29.51 -21.40
CA PRO A 187 0.85 30.49 -22.30
C PRO A 187 2.39 30.53 -22.22
N THR A 188 3.04 30.68 -23.36
CA THR A 188 4.49 30.88 -23.51
C THR A 188 4.83 32.36 -23.28
N GLY A 189 5.98 32.64 -22.65
CA GLY A 189 6.50 34.01 -22.49
C GLY A 189 5.83 34.88 -21.42
N LEU A 190 4.55 34.66 -21.10
CA LEU A 190 3.75 35.49 -20.18
C LEU A 190 3.97 35.22 -18.68
N GLY A 191 5.12 34.68 -18.27
CA GLY A 191 5.45 34.43 -16.85
C GLY A 191 4.66 33.32 -16.12
N PHE A 192 3.59 32.78 -16.72
CA PHE A 192 2.84 31.64 -16.17
C PHE A 192 3.74 30.44 -15.85
N LYS A 193 3.52 29.77 -14.73
CA LYS A 193 4.06 28.43 -14.40
C LYS A 193 2.96 27.39 -14.48
N ALA A 194 3.35 26.12 -14.55
CA ALA A 194 2.48 24.98 -14.29
C ALA A 194 3.10 24.13 -13.18
N ILE A 195 2.32 23.76 -12.17
CA ILE A 195 2.74 22.95 -11.01
C ILE A 195 1.73 21.81 -10.81
N SER A 196 2.24 20.62 -10.48
CA SER A 196 1.43 19.43 -10.19
C SER A 196 2.13 18.53 -9.15
N ASN A 197 1.53 17.39 -8.81
CA ASN A 197 1.98 16.48 -7.75
C ASN A 197 3.45 16.02 -7.92
N MET A 198 3.90 15.79 -9.16
CA MET A 198 5.24 15.26 -9.49
C MET A 198 6.14 16.28 -10.19
N LYS A 199 7.43 15.96 -10.34
CA LYS A 199 8.39 16.84 -11.05
C LYS A 199 8.01 16.96 -12.54
N PRO A 200 8.23 18.12 -13.20
CA PRO A 200 8.21 18.22 -14.65
C PRO A 200 9.26 17.30 -15.26
N GLU A 201 8.85 16.47 -16.21
CA GLU A 201 9.71 15.54 -16.96
C GLU A 201 10.10 16.13 -18.32
N LYS A 202 9.14 16.69 -19.04
CA LYS A 202 9.33 17.21 -20.41
C LYS A 202 8.57 18.53 -20.60
N ARG A 203 9.11 19.41 -21.44
CA ARG A 203 8.47 20.65 -21.87
C ARG A 203 8.50 20.71 -23.39
N ILE A 204 7.40 21.11 -24.02
CA ILE A 204 7.29 21.30 -25.46
C ILE A 204 6.69 22.69 -25.69
N SER A 205 7.49 23.59 -26.28
CA SER A 205 7.03 24.90 -26.74
C SER A 205 6.24 24.78 -28.04
N ASP A 206 5.36 25.74 -28.28
CA ASP A 206 4.50 25.87 -29.47
C ASP A 206 3.67 24.61 -29.76
N TYR A 207 3.19 24.00 -28.67
CA TYR A 207 2.31 22.82 -28.68
C TYR A 207 1.26 22.96 -27.56
N PRO A 208 -0.05 22.75 -27.86
CA PRO A 208 -0.62 22.25 -29.12
C PRO A 208 -0.70 23.28 -30.26
N SER A 209 -0.44 24.56 -29.98
CA SER A 209 -0.36 25.64 -30.97
C SER A 209 0.77 26.61 -30.63
N GLU A 210 1.09 27.51 -31.57
CA GLU A 210 1.99 28.64 -31.31
C GLU A 210 1.62 29.39 -30.02
N LYS A 211 2.64 29.90 -29.31
CA LYS A 211 2.52 30.64 -28.05
C LYS A 211 1.94 29.84 -26.88
N LEU A 212 1.78 28.52 -27.00
CA LEU A 212 1.48 27.63 -25.88
C LEU A 212 2.67 26.74 -25.54
N THR A 213 2.89 26.44 -24.27
CA THR A 213 3.88 25.45 -23.81
C THR A 213 3.17 24.35 -23.04
N THR A 214 3.31 23.11 -23.49
CA THR A 214 2.85 21.93 -22.74
C THR A 214 3.96 21.43 -21.80
N ILE A 215 3.60 21.26 -20.53
CA ILE A 215 4.46 20.74 -19.46
C ILE A 215 3.96 19.34 -19.09
N TYR A 216 4.78 18.32 -19.29
CA TYR A 216 4.51 16.94 -18.88
C TYR A 216 5.16 16.69 -17.51
N PHE A 217 4.41 16.11 -16.58
CA PHE A 217 4.89 15.71 -15.26
C PHE A 217 5.13 14.20 -15.22
N MET A 218 6.10 13.76 -14.40
CA MET A 218 6.31 12.33 -14.14
C MET A 218 5.03 11.67 -13.60
N ALA A 219 4.85 10.38 -13.86
CA ALA A 219 3.73 9.60 -13.32
C ALA A 219 3.70 9.64 -11.78
N THR A 220 2.52 9.80 -11.19
CA THR A 220 2.34 9.71 -9.72
C THR A 220 2.46 8.27 -9.23
N PRO A 221 2.76 8.04 -7.95
CA PRO A 221 2.31 6.83 -7.26
C PRO A 221 0.78 6.68 -7.31
N PRO A 222 0.19 5.54 -6.90
CA PRO A 222 -1.27 5.38 -6.84
C PRO A 222 -1.93 6.37 -5.87
N LEU A 223 -2.67 7.35 -6.40
CA LEU A 223 -3.40 8.38 -5.63
C LEU A 223 -4.92 8.20 -5.79
N GLN A 224 -5.70 8.82 -4.89
CA GLN A 224 -7.13 9.06 -5.13
C GLN A 224 -7.28 10.30 -6.03
N VAL A 225 -8.34 10.34 -6.85
CA VAL A 225 -8.61 11.48 -7.75
C VAL A 225 -8.77 12.81 -7.00
N MET A 226 -9.23 12.77 -5.74
CA MET A 226 -9.36 13.95 -4.88
C MET A 226 -8.03 14.60 -4.48
N SER A 227 -6.90 13.90 -4.60
CA SER A 227 -5.57 14.37 -4.19
C SER A 227 -4.75 15.02 -5.32
N LEU A 228 -5.38 15.23 -6.49
CA LEU A 228 -4.71 15.81 -7.65
C LEU A 228 -4.59 17.33 -7.55
N THR A 229 -3.39 17.82 -7.82
CA THR A 229 -3.10 19.24 -7.91
C THR A 229 -2.73 19.60 -9.34
N MET A 230 -3.46 20.54 -9.92
CA MET A 230 -3.10 21.23 -11.15
C MET A 230 -3.17 22.73 -10.87
N ILE A 231 -2.04 23.43 -11.01
CA ILE A 231 -1.94 24.88 -10.79
C ILE A 231 -1.31 25.51 -12.03
N ILE A 232 -1.94 26.56 -12.55
CA ILE A 232 -1.41 27.41 -13.62
C ILE A 232 -1.55 28.88 -13.20
N GLY A 233 -0.49 29.69 -13.31
CA GLY A 233 -0.55 31.11 -12.95
C GLY A 233 0.81 31.81 -12.90
N ASN A 234 0.81 33.14 -12.80
CA ASN A 234 2.02 33.98 -12.78
C ASN A 234 2.83 33.83 -11.48
N LEU A 235 3.67 32.80 -11.44
CA LEU A 235 4.46 32.43 -10.27
C LEU A 235 5.96 32.43 -10.59
N VAL A 236 6.77 32.80 -9.61
CA VAL A 236 8.20 32.48 -9.55
C VAL A 236 8.39 31.28 -8.63
N THR A 237 9.53 30.59 -8.75
CA THR A 237 9.87 29.41 -7.95
C THR A 237 11.27 29.60 -7.40
N SER A 238 11.47 29.41 -6.11
CA SER A 238 12.79 29.42 -5.47
C SER A 238 13.67 28.29 -5.98
N ASP A 239 14.99 28.44 -5.88
CA ASP A 239 15.90 27.32 -6.07
C ASP A 239 15.56 26.16 -5.12
N PRO A 240 15.62 24.90 -5.58
CA PRO A 240 15.25 23.75 -4.77
C PRO A 240 16.28 23.51 -3.66
N SER A 241 15.82 23.54 -2.40
CA SER A 241 16.64 23.08 -1.28
C SER A 241 16.67 21.55 -1.28
N LEU A 242 17.87 20.95 -1.34
CA LEU A 242 18.04 19.51 -1.21
C LEU A 242 17.90 19.13 0.27
N ALA A 243 16.82 18.42 0.61
CA ALA A 243 16.66 17.89 1.96
C ALA A 243 17.63 16.70 2.17
N LYS A 244 18.08 16.49 3.40
CA LYS A 244 18.94 15.35 3.80
C LYS A 244 18.32 13.97 3.56
N LEU A 245 17.08 13.91 3.10
CA LEU A 245 16.23 12.73 2.91
C LEU A 245 15.94 12.44 1.42
N GLY A 246 16.73 12.98 0.49
CA GLY A 246 16.69 12.60 -0.94
C GLY A 246 15.60 13.26 -1.80
N TYR A 247 14.80 14.15 -1.23
CA TYR A 247 13.80 14.95 -1.96
C TYR A 247 14.17 16.45 -2.00
N THR A 248 13.60 17.16 -2.96
CA THR A 248 13.79 18.62 -3.12
C THR A 248 12.60 19.41 -2.57
N VAL A 249 12.86 20.49 -1.84
CA VAL A 249 11.83 21.44 -1.38
C VAL A 249 11.93 22.74 -2.18
N SER A 250 10.89 23.10 -2.91
CA SER A 250 10.78 24.40 -3.59
C SER A 250 9.60 25.21 -3.04
N VAL A 251 9.66 26.53 -3.14
CA VAL A 251 8.49 27.39 -2.87
C VAL A 251 8.18 28.19 -4.12
N SER A 252 6.93 28.16 -4.56
CA SER A 252 6.41 28.99 -5.64
C SER A 252 5.43 30.03 -5.10
N CYS A 253 5.60 31.27 -5.53
CA CYS A 253 4.82 32.42 -5.03
C CYS A 253 4.78 33.52 -6.10
N ARG A 254 4.10 34.63 -5.82
CA ARG A 254 4.25 35.86 -6.61
C ARG A 254 5.67 36.41 -6.48
N GLU A 255 6.11 37.15 -7.51
CA GLU A 255 7.48 37.69 -7.61
C GLU A 255 7.86 38.57 -6.43
N GLU A 256 6.92 39.35 -5.89
CA GLU A 256 7.15 40.24 -4.74
C GLU A 256 7.50 39.48 -3.44
N LEU A 257 7.23 38.18 -3.38
CA LEU A 257 7.42 37.32 -2.20
C LEU A 257 8.63 36.40 -2.31
N ILE A 258 9.39 36.43 -3.42
CA ILE A 258 10.52 35.51 -3.65
C ILE A 258 11.57 35.58 -2.53
N ASN A 259 11.84 36.77 -1.99
CA ASN A 259 12.82 36.97 -0.93
C ASN A 259 12.41 36.35 0.42
N ARG A 260 11.16 35.92 0.59
CA ARG A 260 10.64 35.27 1.80
C ARG A 260 10.58 33.74 1.70
N THR A 261 10.89 33.15 0.53
CA THR A 261 10.75 31.70 0.32
C THR A 261 11.71 30.87 1.17
N LYS A 262 12.90 31.41 1.47
CA LYS A 262 13.97 30.65 2.15
C LYS A 262 13.55 30.21 3.56
N GLU A 263 12.89 31.08 4.32
CA GLU A 263 12.43 30.76 5.68
C GLU A 263 11.37 29.65 5.68
N VAL A 264 10.50 29.65 4.66
CA VAL A 264 9.47 28.62 4.42
C VAL A 264 10.11 27.27 4.07
N GLN A 265 11.13 27.25 3.20
CA GLN A 265 11.89 26.03 2.88
C GLN A 265 12.53 25.44 4.13
N ASP A 266 13.17 26.27 4.95
CA ASP A 266 13.87 25.83 6.15
C ASP A 266 12.88 25.32 7.22
N MET A 267 11.70 25.93 7.34
CA MET A 267 10.59 25.42 8.16
C MET A 267 10.16 24.02 7.70
N ILE A 268 9.88 23.82 6.40
CA ILE A 268 9.46 22.51 5.85
C ILE A 268 10.54 21.45 6.06
N CYS A 269 11.81 21.76 5.76
CA CYS A 269 12.92 20.84 5.97
C CYS A 269 13.06 20.42 7.44
N SER A 270 12.84 21.34 8.38
CA SER A 270 12.82 21.05 9.82
C SER A 270 11.64 20.15 10.22
N ILE A 271 10.42 20.50 9.82
CA ILE A 271 9.19 19.73 10.11
C ILE A 271 9.33 18.29 9.60
N MET A 272 9.72 18.13 8.33
CA MET A 272 9.93 16.80 7.73
C MET A 272 10.98 15.97 8.48
N GLY A 273 12.08 16.61 8.92
CA GLY A 273 13.14 15.97 9.69
C GLY A 273 12.71 15.53 11.10
N VAL A 274 11.69 16.15 11.69
CA VAL A 274 11.07 15.72 12.96
C VAL A 274 10.02 14.63 12.70
N ILE A 275 9.14 14.84 11.73
CA ILE A 275 8.04 13.91 11.41
C ILE A 275 8.58 12.56 10.93
N GLY A 276 9.59 12.53 10.05
CA GLY A 276 10.20 11.27 9.60
C GLY A 276 10.82 10.44 10.74
N LYS A 277 11.42 11.11 11.75
CA LYS A 277 11.92 10.44 12.96
C LYS A 277 10.80 9.89 13.83
N PHE A 278 9.65 10.58 13.89
CA PHE A 278 8.50 10.18 14.69
C PHE A 278 7.74 9.01 14.06
N ILE A 279 7.38 9.12 12.77
CA ILE A 279 6.61 8.08 12.04
C ILE A 279 7.47 6.84 11.74
N ARG A 280 8.79 6.97 11.65
CA ARG A 280 9.74 5.89 11.27
C ARG A 280 9.45 5.28 9.89
N THR A 281 8.96 6.09 8.96
CA THR A 281 8.83 5.75 7.53
C THR A 281 9.63 6.75 6.70
N GLN A 282 9.99 6.37 5.48
CA GLN A 282 10.61 7.29 4.52
C GLN A 282 9.54 8.04 3.72
N PHE A 283 9.86 9.25 3.27
CA PHE A 283 8.97 10.04 2.42
C PHE A 283 9.12 9.61 0.95
N ASN A 284 8.08 9.01 0.38
CA ASN A 284 8.14 8.31 -0.91
C ASN A 284 7.96 9.19 -2.16
N LEU A 285 8.21 10.51 -2.09
CA LEU A 285 8.16 11.41 -3.25
C LEU A 285 9.48 12.16 -3.43
N THR A 286 9.84 12.44 -4.68
CA THR A 286 11.12 13.10 -5.02
C THR A 286 11.09 14.63 -4.83
N LYS A 287 9.92 15.22 -4.54
CA LYS A 287 9.75 16.66 -4.27
C LYS A 287 8.67 16.95 -3.22
N ILE A 288 8.77 18.17 -2.68
CA ILE A 288 7.66 18.93 -2.09
C ILE A 288 7.72 20.31 -2.73
N ASP A 289 6.69 20.69 -3.48
CA ASP A 289 6.52 22.09 -3.90
C ASP A 289 5.53 22.76 -2.96
N VAL A 290 5.90 23.92 -2.47
CA VAL A 290 5.11 24.72 -1.55
C VAL A 290 4.57 25.91 -2.31
N VAL A 291 3.25 26.09 -2.42
CA VAL A 291 2.67 27.11 -3.31
C VAL A 291 1.86 28.15 -2.52
N ALA A 292 2.31 29.40 -2.61
CA ALA A 292 1.67 30.56 -2.01
C ALA A 292 0.72 31.20 -3.02
N LEU A 293 -0.58 31.25 -2.72
CA LEU A 293 -1.59 31.84 -3.60
C LEU A 293 -2.44 32.91 -2.89
N PRO A 294 -2.89 33.95 -3.60
CA PRO A 294 -3.75 35.02 -3.08
C PRO A 294 -5.22 34.60 -3.02
N ILE A 295 -5.53 33.56 -2.25
CA ILE A 295 -6.88 32.98 -2.17
C ILE A 295 -7.81 33.94 -1.39
N PRO A 296 -8.89 34.47 -1.97
CA PRO A 296 -9.67 35.59 -1.38
C PRO A 296 -10.64 35.19 -0.26
N ILE A 297 -10.73 33.90 0.12
CA ILE A 297 -11.73 33.38 1.06
C ILE A 297 -11.06 32.77 2.31
N PHE A 298 -11.70 32.99 3.47
CA PHE A 298 -11.41 32.38 4.78
C PHE A 298 -12.55 31.37 5.06
N PRO A 299 -12.36 30.17 5.65
CA PRO A 299 -11.33 29.74 6.61
C PRO A 299 -10.10 29.10 5.92
N PRO A 300 -9.09 28.58 6.63
CA PRO A 300 -7.74 28.58 6.09
C PRO A 300 -7.53 27.49 5.03
N TYR A 301 -7.49 27.90 3.76
CA TYR A 301 -7.00 27.09 2.65
C TYR A 301 -5.49 26.84 2.78
N CYS A 302 -5.16 25.88 3.64
CA CYS A 302 -3.98 25.06 3.52
C CYS A 302 -4.41 23.71 2.89
N MET A 303 -3.57 23.13 2.05
CA MET A 303 -3.90 21.89 1.33
C MET A 303 -2.65 21.04 1.12
N GLY A 304 -2.50 19.97 1.89
CA GLY A 304 -1.40 19.00 1.83
C GLY A 304 -1.66 17.86 0.86
N ASN A 305 -1.63 18.13 -0.45
CA ASN A 305 -1.69 17.09 -1.47
C ASN A 305 -0.31 16.41 -1.65
N PRO A 306 -0.25 15.14 -2.08
CA PRO A 306 0.99 14.44 -2.37
C PRO A 306 1.93 15.25 -3.27
N GLY A 307 3.04 15.73 -2.70
CA GLY A 307 4.09 16.49 -3.39
C GLY A 307 3.80 17.98 -3.64
N VAL A 308 2.62 18.48 -3.23
CA VAL A 308 2.28 19.92 -3.28
C VAL A 308 1.53 20.36 -2.03
N ILE A 309 2.11 21.28 -1.27
CA ILE A 309 1.45 21.96 -0.14
C ILE A 309 1.05 23.36 -0.59
N VAL A 310 -0.24 23.68 -0.57
CA VAL A 310 -0.74 25.03 -0.90
C VAL A 310 -1.09 25.78 0.37
N PHE A 311 -0.86 27.10 0.39
CA PHE A 311 -1.39 27.99 1.42
C PHE A 311 -1.70 29.40 0.89
N ASN A 312 -2.43 30.18 1.68
CA ASN A 312 -2.63 31.60 1.42
C ASN A 312 -1.30 32.37 1.57
N GLU A 313 -0.98 33.25 0.62
CA GLU A 313 0.27 34.01 0.59
C GLU A 313 0.52 34.90 1.81
N SER A 314 -0.54 35.36 2.50
CA SER A 314 -0.42 36.15 3.73
C SER A 314 0.28 35.39 4.87
N GLU A 315 0.26 34.06 4.85
CA GLU A 315 0.93 33.21 5.83
C GLU A 315 2.47 33.22 5.63
N ILE A 316 2.99 33.40 4.41
CA ILE A 316 4.45 33.58 4.18
C ILE A 316 4.97 34.78 4.96
N CYS A 317 4.20 35.87 4.98
CA CYS A 317 4.62 37.10 5.65
C CYS A 317 4.77 36.95 7.18
N SER A 318 4.26 35.85 7.76
CA SER A 318 4.30 35.55 9.20
C SER A 318 5.44 34.61 9.61
N VAL A 319 6.28 34.14 8.69
CA VAL A 319 7.30 33.11 8.96
C VAL A 319 8.59 33.68 9.61
N SER A 320 8.86 34.97 9.43
CA SER A 320 10.08 35.62 9.92
C SER A 320 10.12 35.80 11.44
N ASP A 321 8.97 36.07 12.08
CA ASP A 321 8.89 36.31 13.53
C ASP A 321 8.52 35.02 14.30
N LYS A 322 9.56 34.26 14.66
CA LYS A 322 9.46 32.94 15.30
C LYS A 322 8.82 32.93 16.70
N THR A 323 8.71 34.08 17.38
CA THR A 323 8.03 34.18 18.69
C THR A 323 6.58 34.61 18.56
N SER A 324 6.13 35.01 17.37
CA SER A 324 4.75 35.46 17.17
C SER A 324 3.71 34.33 17.27
N TYR A 325 2.51 34.71 17.70
CA TYR A 325 1.32 33.87 17.59
C TYR A 325 1.06 33.44 16.14
N TYR A 326 1.34 34.33 15.16
CA TYR A 326 1.15 34.05 13.74
C TYR A 326 2.09 32.94 13.24
N TYR A 327 3.38 32.97 13.58
CA TYR A 327 4.31 31.88 13.28
C TYR A 327 3.85 30.54 13.87
N THR A 328 3.41 30.55 15.14
CA THR A 328 2.85 29.36 15.81
C THR A 328 1.61 28.83 15.10
N ARG A 329 0.79 29.71 14.53
CA ARG A 329 -0.37 29.35 13.70
C ARG A 329 0.06 28.74 12.36
N VAL A 330 1.05 29.32 11.68
CA VAL A 330 1.58 28.82 10.40
C VAL A 330 2.24 27.46 10.56
N ILE A 331 3.16 27.30 11.52
CA ILE A 331 3.87 26.03 11.73
C ILE A 331 2.91 24.89 12.09
N ARG A 332 1.84 25.15 12.85
CA ARG A 332 0.81 24.15 13.17
C ARG A 332 0.05 23.68 11.93
N LYS A 333 -0.33 24.60 11.04
CA LYS A 333 -0.94 24.26 9.74
C LYS A 333 0.05 23.49 8.86
N MET A 334 1.30 23.91 8.82
CA MET A 334 2.33 23.24 8.04
C MET A 334 2.58 21.79 8.49
N ILE A 335 2.61 21.55 9.81
CA ILE A 335 2.68 20.20 10.39
C ILE A 335 1.45 19.38 9.98
N HIS A 336 0.25 19.97 10.02
CA HIS A 336 -1.00 19.32 9.61
C HIS A 336 -0.98 18.92 8.12
N GLU A 337 -0.62 19.82 7.21
CA GLU A 337 -0.52 19.51 5.77
C GLU A 337 0.60 18.52 5.45
N VAL A 338 1.75 18.61 6.13
CA VAL A 338 2.83 17.62 5.97
C VAL A 338 2.35 16.25 6.44
N MET A 339 1.63 16.14 7.56
CA MET A 339 1.04 14.88 8.00
C MET A 339 0.02 14.34 6.98
N HIS A 340 -0.86 15.18 6.43
CA HIS A 340 -1.81 14.77 5.38
C HIS A 340 -1.11 14.28 4.11
N MET A 341 -0.10 15.01 3.63
CA MET A 341 0.73 14.64 2.48
C MET A 341 1.48 13.32 2.72
N TRP A 342 2.04 13.12 3.92
CA TRP A 342 2.80 11.93 4.29
C TRP A 342 1.89 10.70 4.45
N MET A 343 0.80 10.83 5.20
CA MET A 343 -0.16 9.75 5.45
C MET A 343 -0.96 9.39 4.18
N GLY A 344 -1.36 10.37 3.39
CA GLY A 344 -2.08 10.17 2.13
C GLY A 344 -1.26 9.41 1.08
N ASN A 345 0.08 9.53 1.14
CA ASN A 345 1.03 8.79 0.30
C ASN A 345 1.73 7.62 1.01
N MET A 346 1.16 7.11 2.11
CA MET A 346 1.47 5.75 2.58
C MET A 346 0.88 4.75 1.59
N ASN A 347 1.58 4.55 0.47
CA ASN A 347 1.50 3.32 -0.31
C ASN A 347 2.03 2.20 0.56
N SER A 348 1.35 1.05 0.51
CA SER A 348 1.57 -0.10 1.40
C SER A 348 3.05 -0.43 1.53
N CYS A 349 3.68 0.05 2.60
CA CYS A 349 5.06 -0.23 2.89
C CYS A 349 5.14 -1.61 3.56
N LEU A 350 6.31 -2.26 3.51
CA LEU A 350 6.45 -3.58 4.10
C LEU A 350 6.09 -3.58 5.61
N GLY A 351 6.42 -2.49 6.32
CA GLY A 351 6.08 -2.28 7.72
C GLY A 351 4.59 -2.14 8.04
N ASP A 352 3.73 -1.86 7.05
CA ASP A 352 2.27 -1.79 7.27
C ASP A 352 1.66 -3.17 7.52
N ASN A 353 2.38 -4.25 7.16
CA ASN A 353 1.93 -5.63 7.29
C ASN A 353 2.94 -6.53 8.02
N ILE A 354 4.20 -6.12 8.15
CA ILE A 354 5.28 -6.86 8.81
C ILE A 354 5.70 -6.12 10.08
N SER A 355 5.32 -6.65 11.26
CA SER A 355 5.72 -6.08 12.56
C SER A 355 7.16 -6.41 12.95
N GLY A 356 7.70 -7.54 12.51
CA GLY A 356 9.06 -7.97 12.81
C GLY A 356 9.62 -8.97 11.81
N VAL A 357 10.95 -9.02 11.72
CA VAL A 357 11.70 -9.94 10.84
C VAL A 357 12.68 -10.76 11.67
N ILE A 358 12.67 -12.07 11.47
CA ILE A 358 13.63 -13.00 12.10
C ILE A 358 14.83 -13.13 11.17
N LEU A 359 15.99 -12.71 11.67
CA LEU A 359 17.27 -12.80 10.98
C LEU A 359 18.03 -14.08 11.37
N PHE A 360 18.99 -14.46 10.54
CA PHE A 360 20.08 -15.34 10.93
C PHE A 360 21.29 -14.51 11.43
N HIS A 361 22.22 -15.13 12.16
CA HIS A 361 23.39 -14.44 12.71
C HIS A 361 24.21 -13.73 11.61
N GLU A 362 24.41 -14.40 10.47
CA GLU A 362 25.14 -13.83 9.33
C GLU A 362 24.45 -12.55 8.81
N THR A 363 23.14 -12.60 8.58
CA THR A 363 22.33 -11.47 8.09
C THR A 363 22.32 -10.29 9.06
N LEU A 364 22.49 -10.54 10.36
CA LEU A 364 22.60 -9.49 11.37
C LEU A 364 23.87 -8.65 11.17
N CYS A 365 24.96 -9.29 10.75
CA CYS A 365 26.26 -8.66 10.51
C CYS A 365 26.41 -8.08 9.09
N GLN A 366 25.48 -8.38 8.18
CA GLN A 366 25.51 -7.94 6.79
C GLN A 366 25.02 -6.48 6.58
N ARG A 367 25.35 -5.94 5.41
CA ARG A 367 25.00 -4.59 4.93
C ARG A 367 24.41 -4.69 3.52
N ALA A 368 23.57 -3.74 3.16
CA ALA A 368 23.16 -3.54 1.77
C ALA A 368 24.28 -2.88 0.95
N ASP A 369 24.09 -2.81 -0.37
CA ASP A 369 25.08 -2.31 -1.34
C ASP A 369 25.45 -0.82 -1.12
N ASP A 370 24.56 -0.06 -0.47
CA ASP A 370 24.80 1.33 -0.05
C ASP A 370 25.59 1.46 1.27
N GLY A 371 26.00 0.32 1.86
CA GLY A 371 26.72 0.23 3.12
C GLY A 371 25.84 0.23 4.38
N THR A 372 24.51 0.39 4.25
CA THR A 372 23.59 0.45 5.39
C THR A 372 23.44 -0.93 6.06
N PRO A 373 23.59 -1.05 7.40
CA PRO A 373 23.31 -2.30 8.11
C PRO A 373 21.85 -2.73 7.97
N PHE A 374 21.58 -4.04 7.83
CA PHE A 374 20.21 -4.51 7.68
C PHE A 374 19.30 -4.16 8.87
N LEU A 375 19.81 -4.11 10.11
CA LEU A 375 19.03 -3.66 11.28
C LEU A 375 18.51 -2.23 11.10
N GLU A 376 19.31 -1.33 10.51
CA GLU A 376 18.91 0.05 10.28
C GLU A 376 17.86 0.14 9.16
N LEU A 377 17.97 -0.69 8.12
CA LEU A 377 16.94 -0.79 7.08
C LEU A 377 15.59 -1.29 7.63
N LEU A 378 15.60 -2.22 8.59
CA LEU A 378 14.38 -2.67 9.29
C LEU A 378 13.81 -1.55 10.18
N LYS A 379 14.65 -0.91 11.02
CA LYS A 379 14.26 0.21 11.89
C LYS A 379 13.66 1.39 11.10
N GLN A 380 14.22 1.72 9.94
CA GLN A 380 13.73 2.76 9.02
C GLN A 380 12.39 2.44 8.34
N LYS A 381 11.91 1.19 8.45
CA LYS A 381 10.61 0.73 7.96
C LYS A 381 9.63 0.42 9.09
N GLY A 382 9.99 0.76 10.34
CA GLY A 382 9.19 0.44 11.53
C GLY A 382 9.23 -1.04 11.96
N ILE A 383 10.02 -1.87 11.30
CA ILE A 383 10.06 -3.33 11.51
C ILE A 383 11.00 -3.66 12.68
N ILE A 384 10.53 -4.48 13.62
CA ILE A 384 11.32 -4.92 14.78
C ILE A 384 12.32 -6.01 14.33
N PRO A 385 13.63 -5.89 14.62
CA PRO A 385 14.58 -6.98 14.38
C PRO A 385 14.47 -8.08 15.44
N GLY A 386 14.47 -9.33 14.99
CA GLY A 386 14.62 -10.52 15.84
C GLY A 386 15.64 -11.49 15.25
N ILE A 387 16.02 -12.51 16.02
CA ILE A 387 17.19 -13.36 15.72
C ILE A 387 16.91 -14.84 16.03
N LYS A 388 17.25 -15.76 15.10
CA LYS A 388 17.27 -17.21 15.37
C LYS A 388 18.44 -17.54 16.30
N VAL A 389 18.16 -18.19 17.43
CA VAL A 389 19.20 -18.50 18.44
C VAL A 389 19.44 -19.98 18.69
N ASP A 390 18.52 -20.86 18.24
CA ASP A 390 18.75 -22.31 18.21
C ASP A 390 19.86 -22.70 17.21
N ARG A 391 20.59 -23.77 17.54
CA ARG A 391 21.68 -24.35 16.74
C ARG A 391 21.24 -25.64 16.01
N GLY A 392 19.96 -25.74 15.64
CA GLY A 392 19.38 -26.87 14.93
C GLY A 392 19.01 -28.06 15.82
N VAL A 393 18.50 -29.11 15.17
CA VAL A 393 18.00 -30.33 15.83
C VAL A 393 19.08 -31.41 15.95
N VAL A 394 18.97 -32.26 16.98
CA VAL A 394 19.83 -33.43 17.21
C VAL A 394 18.98 -34.66 17.56
N PRO A 395 19.35 -35.88 17.10
CA PRO A 395 18.55 -37.08 17.35
C PRO A 395 18.41 -37.42 18.84
N LEU A 396 17.23 -37.92 19.23
CA LEU A 396 17.01 -38.50 20.55
C LEU A 396 17.35 -40.00 20.52
N PHE A 397 18.43 -40.38 21.21
CA PHE A 397 18.82 -41.79 21.31
C PHE A 397 17.72 -42.61 22.01
N GLY A 398 17.36 -43.75 21.41
CA GLY A 398 16.27 -44.62 21.87
C GLY A 398 14.87 -44.26 21.33
N SER A 399 14.73 -43.22 20.51
CA SER A 399 13.46 -42.82 19.88
C SER A 399 13.28 -43.35 18.44
N GLU A 400 12.04 -43.32 17.94
CA GLU A 400 11.72 -43.64 16.53
C GLU A 400 11.96 -42.43 15.61
N ASP A 401 13.24 -42.11 15.35
CA ASP A 401 13.66 -40.98 14.49
C ASP A 401 13.11 -39.61 15.00
N GLU A 402 13.10 -39.42 16.32
CA GLU A 402 12.73 -38.15 16.94
C GLU A 402 13.96 -37.32 17.33
N CYS A 403 13.75 -36.05 17.65
CA CYS A 403 14.85 -35.11 17.90
C CYS A 403 14.52 -34.12 19.03
N THR A 404 15.57 -33.56 19.62
CA THR A 404 15.52 -32.34 20.44
C THR A 404 16.31 -31.24 19.71
N THR A 405 16.42 -30.05 20.30
CA THR A 405 17.08 -28.89 19.71
C THR A 405 18.20 -28.40 20.61
N GLN A 406 19.34 -28.01 20.02
CA GLN A 406 20.54 -27.60 20.76
C GLN A 406 20.80 -26.09 20.70
N GLY A 407 21.70 -25.61 21.56
CA GLY A 407 22.16 -24.21 21.60
C GLY A 407 21.78 -23.42 22.85
N LEU A 408 21.56 -24.07 24.00
CA LEU A 408 21.35 -23.38 25.28
C LEU A 408 22.69 -22.93 25.91
N ASP A 409 23.77 -23.64 25.61
CA ASP A 409 25.13 -23.21 25.91
C ASP A 409 25.38 -21.83 25.28
N ASP A 410 26.03 -20.94 26.03
CA ASP A 410 26.31 -19.52 25.71
C ASP A 410 25.09 -18.65 25.28
N LEU A 411 23.86 -19.13 25.46
CA LEU A 411 22.65 -18.43 25.00
C LEU A 411 22.46 -17.07 25.70
N ALA A 412 22.78 -16.95 26.98
CA ALA A 412 22.64 -15.69 27.72
C ALA A 412 23.58 -14.62 27.16
N GLU A 413 24.84 -14.98 26.94
CA GLU A 413 25.89 -14.13 26.38
C GLU A 413 25.55 -13.70 24.94
N ARG A 414 25.10 -14.64 24.09
CA ARG A 414 24.63 -14.34 22.74
C ARG A 414 23.43 -13.40 22.74
N CYS A 415 22.42 -13.65 23.59
CA CYS A 415 21.25 -12.78 23.71
C CYS A 415 21.61 -11.39 24.21
N ALA A 416 22.54 -11.25 25.16
CA ALA A 416 23.04 -9.94 25.60
C ALA A 416 23.72 -9.17 24.44
N GLY A 417 24.51 -9.86 23.61
CA GLY A 417 25.09 -9.32 22.38
C GLY A 417 24.03 -8.83 21.39
N TYR A 418 23.11 -9.70 20.99
CA TYR A 418 22.03 -9.36 20.07
C TYR A 418 21.12 -8.24 20.59
N LYS A 419 20.88 -8.18 21.90
CA LYS A 419 20.11 -7.10 22.53
C LYS A 419 20.83 -5.75 22.40
N LYS A 420 22.16 -5.74 22.55
CA LYS A 420 23.00 -4.54 22.40
C LYS A 420 23.05 -4.04 20.95
N GLU A 421 23.02 -4.95 19.97
CA GLU A 421 22.99 -4.61 18.53
C GLU A 421 21.61 -4.06 18.09
N GLY A 422 20.54 -4.43 18.81
CA GLY A 422 19.20 -3.88 18.62
C GLY A 422 18.15 -4.90 18.18
N CYS A 423 18.37 -6.19 18.44
CA CYS A 423 17.30 -7.19 18.38
C CYS A 423 16.40 -7.10 19.63
N HIS A 424 15.11 -7.35 19.46
CA HIS A 424 14.13 -7.28 20.55
C HIS A 424 13.42 -8.61 20.84
N PHE A 425 13.46 -9.56 19.90
CA PHE A 425 12.89 -10.89 20.08
C PHE A 425 13.80 -11.97 19.48
N THR A 426 13.58 -13.22 19.86
CA THR A 426 14.34 -14.38 19.36
C THR A 426 13.40 -15.46 18.84
N LYS A 427 13.95 -16.45 18.13
CA LYS A 427 13.23 -17.66 17.69
C LYS A 427 14.01 -18.92 18.07
N TRP A 428 13.31 -19.94 18.54
CA TRP A 428 13.84 -21.29 18.77
C TRP A 428 12.86 -22.35 18.26
N ARG A 429 13.28 -23.13 17.26
CA ARG A 429 12.46 -24.20 16.64
C ARG A 429 12.72 -25.56 17.29
N CYS A 430 11.68 -26.17 17.82
CA CYS A 430 11.61 -27.60 18.13
C CYS A 430 10.76 -28.34 17.08
N VAL A 431 11.01 -29.63 16.88
CA VAL A 431 10.39 -30.42 15.81
C VAL A 431 9.87 -31.75 16.35
N LEU A 432 8.58 -32.02 16.10
CA LEU A 432 7.91 -33.26 16.49
C LEU A 432 7.24 -33.89 15.27
N LYS A 433 7.22 -35.23 15.20
CA LYS A 433 6.67 -36.01 14.10
C LYS A 433 5.39 -36.74 14.54
N ILE A 434 4.41 -36.87 13.64
CA ILE A 434 3.23 -37.71 13.87
C ILE A 434 3.41 -39.07 13.21
N GLY A 435 3.24 -40.13 13.98
CA GLY A 435 3.26 -41.50 13.49
C GLY A 435 2.47 -42.42 14.41
N LYS A 436 2.73 -43.73 14.29
CA LYS A 436 2.04 -44.76 15.08
C LYS A 436 2.34 -44.63 16.57
N ASN A 437 3.63 -44.54 16.92
CA ASN A 437 4.10 -44.47 18.30
C ASN A 437 4.65 -43.07 18.68
N ILE A 438 4.72 -42.14 17.70
CA ILE A 438 5.30 -40.80 17.84
C ILE A 438 4.24 -39.68 17.65
N PRO A 439 4.36 -38.52 18.32
CA PRO A 439 5.50 -38.14 19.16
C PRO A 439 5.50 -38.86 20.52
N SER A 440 6.66 -39.37 20.93
CA SER A 440 6.79 -40.11 22.18
C SER A 440 6.78 -39.16 23.39
N TYR A 441 6.51 -39.72 24.58
CA TYR A 441 6.58 -38.96 25.82
C TYR A 441 7.97 -38.32 26.03
N GLN A 442 9.06 -39.02 25.67
CA GLN A 442 10.42 -38.49 25.76
C GLN A 442 10.60 -37.26 24.85
N ALA A 443 10.18 -37.34 23.58
CA ALA A 443 10.32 -36.24 22.64
C ALA A 443 9.45 -35.02 23.02
N ILE A 444 8.22 -35.26 23.51
CA ILE A 444 7.34 -34.19 23.99
C ILE A 444 7.96 -33.46 25.18
N MET A 445 8.38 -34.21 26.22
CA MET A 445 8.91 -33.61 27.45
C MET A 445 10.24 -32.90 27.22
N GLU A 446 11.13 -33.46 26.41
CA GLU A 446 12.43 -32.86 26.15
C GLU A 446 12.31 -31.57 25.32
N ASN A 447 11.49 -31.55 24.25
CA ASN A 447 11.25 -30.34 23.48
C ASN A 447 10.50 -29.26 24.29
N ALA A 448 9.54 -29.64 25.14
CA ALA A 448 8.88 -28.70 26.04
C ALA A 448 9.86 -28.08 27.05
N ASN A 449 10.73 -28.89 27.66
CA ASN A 449 11.73 -28.45 28.64
C ASN A 449 12.81 -27.56 28.01
N VAL A 450 13.31 -27.89 26.81
CA VAL A 450 14.33 -27.07 26.15
C VAL A 450 13.77 -25.70 25.72
N LEU A 451 12.52 -25.65 25.23
CA LEU A 451 11.81 -24.40 24.93
C LEU A 451 11.61 -23.54 26.18
N ALA A 452 11.29 -24.16 27.32
CA ALA A 452 11.10 -23.45 28.58
C ALA A 452 12.41 -22.83 29.10
N ARG A 453 13.53 -23.57 29.05
CA ARG A 453 14.87 -23.03 29.38
C ARG A 453 15.28 -21.90 28.44
N TYR A 454 15.07 -22.09 27.13
CA TYR A 454 15.29 -21.05 26.12
C TYR A 454 14.53 -19.76 26.45
N ALA A 455 13.23 -19.87 26.72
CA ALA A 455 12.37 -18.71 26.98
C ALA A 455 12.77 -17.96 28.25
N SER A 456 13.08 -18.69 29.34
CA SER A 456 13.55 -18.11 30.60
C SER A 456 14.88 -17.35 30.43
N ILE A 457 15.86 -17.94 29.73
CA ILE A 457 17.15 -17.28 29.44
C ILE A 457 16.94 -16.02 28.59
N VAL A 458 16.12 -16.09 27.54
CA VAL A 458 15.85 -14.95 26.65
C VAL A 458 15.17 -13.79 27.38
N GLN A 459 14.23 -14.06 28.28
CA GLN A 459 13.59 -13.04 29.10
C GLN A 459 14.56 -12.40 30.10
N SER A 460 15.49 -13.16 30.68
CA SER A 460 16.56 -12.61 31.53
C SER A 460 17.41 -11.54 30.80
N GLN A 461 17.55 -11.68 29.47
CA GLN A 461 18.27 -10.74 28.60
C GLN A 461 17.36 -9.69 27.94
N ARG A 462 16.13 -9.50 28.47
CA ARG A 462 15.16 -8.48 28.03
C ARG A 462 14.77 -8.60 26.55
N MET A 463 14.64 -9.82 26.05
CA MET A 463 14.12 -10.14 24.73
C MET A 463 12.83 -10.97 24.84
N VAL A 464 11.98 -10.91 23.81
CA VAL A 464 10.76 -11.74 23.71
C VAL A 464 11.12 -13.08 23.05
N PRO A 465 10.88 -14.25 23.67
CA PRO A 465 11.02 -15.53 23.01
C PRO A 465 9.80 -15.86 22.13
N ILE A 466 10.04 -16.26 20.88
CA ILE A 466 9.08 -16.97 20.05
C ILE A 466 9.30 -18.47 20.28
N VAL A 467 8.36 -19.10 20.97
CA VAL A 467 8.33 -20.52 21.30
C VAL A 467 7.73 -21.29 20.11
N GLU A 468 8.53 -22.07 19.38
CA GLU A 468 8.10 -22.77 18.15
C GLU A 468 8.16 -24.31 18.32
N PRO A 469 7.12 -24.95 18.87
CA PRO A 469 6.98 -26.41 18.88
C PRO A 469 6.28 -26.85 17.58
N GLU A 470 7.04 -27.04 16.50
CA GLU A 470 6.47 -27.43 15.20
C GLU A 470 6.15 -28.93 15.19
N VAL A 471 4.86 -29.27 15.09
CA VAL A 471 4.42 -30.61 14.71
C VAL A 471 4.38 -30.69 13.19
N LEU A 472 5.17 -31.60 12.61
CA LEU A 472 5.32 -31.75 11.17
C LEU A 472 4.08 -32.39 10.51
N PRO A 473 3.69 -31.96 9.29
CA PRO A 473 2.59 -32.53 8.53
C PRO A 473 2.98 -33.81 7.76
N ASP A 474 4.18 -34.36 7.96
CA ASP A 474 4.59 -35.62 7.36
C ASP A 474 3.68 -36.79 7.84
N GLY A 475 3.30 -37.67 6.92
CA GLY A 475 2.45 -38.84 7.20
C GLY A 475 1.05 -38.78 6.56
N SER A 476 0.27 -39.83 6.82
CA SER A 476 -1.10 -40.01 6.31
C SER A 476 -2.18 -39.88 7.41
N HIS A 477 -1.86 -39.16 8.48
CA HIS A 477 -2.76 -38.97 9.62
C HIS A 477 -3.91 -38.01 9.27
N ASP A 478 -5.06 -38.18 9.92
CA ASP A 478 -6.24 -37.33 9.77
C ASP A 478 -6.14 -36.04 10.61
N LEU A 479 -7.14 -35.16 10.44
CA LEU A 479 -7.23 -33.89 11.16
C LEU A 479 -7.38 -34.09 12.67
N ASP A 480 -8.15 -35.09 13.11
CA ASP A 480 -8.37 -35.42 14.51
C ASP A 480 -7.08 -35.84 15.22
N ARG A 481 -6.26 -36.69 14.57
CA ARG A 481 -4.94 -37.08 15.08
C ARG A 481 -4.00 -35.88 15.15
N ALA A 482 -4.00 -35.01 14.14
CA ALA A 482 -3.21 -33.77 14.15
C ALA A 482 -3.63 -32.83 15.29
N GLN A 483 -4.94 -32.67 15.52
CA GLN A 483 -5.48 -31.88 16.62
C GLN A 483 -5.05 -32.47 17.96
N LYS A 484 -5.22 -33.79 18.15
CA LYS A 484 -4.89 -34.46 19.40
C LYS A 484 -3.40 -34.38 19.74
N VAL A 485 -2.52 -34.49 18.75
CA VAL A 485 -1.08 -34.31 18.97
C VAL A 485 -0.77 -32.86 19.30
N THR A 486 -1.31 -31.90 18.54
CA THR A 486 -1.10 -30.46 18.77
C THR A 486 -1.54 -30.05 20.17
N GLU A 487 -2.72 -30.49 20.64
CA GLU A 487 -3.17 -30.28 22.02
C GLU A 487 -2.18 -30.86 23.05
N THR A 488 -1.73 -32.09 22.83
CA THR A 488 -0.82 -32.78 23.77
C THR A 488 0.54 -32.06 23.88
N VAL A 489 1.09 -31.62 22.76
CA VAL A 489 2.37 -30.90 22.68
C VAL A 489 2.28 -29.51 23.29
N ILE A 490 1.26 -28.73 22.94
CA ILE A 490 1.09 -27.36 23.45
C ILE A 490 0.81 -27.36 24.95
N ALA A 491 0.03 -28.30 25.47
CA ALA A 491 -0.19 -28.45 26.91
C ALA A 491 1.11 -28.75 27.67
N ALA A 492 1.96 -29.65 27.15
CA ALA A 492 3.27 -29.93 27.73
C ALA A 492 4.19 -28.69 27.70
N CYS A 493 4.19 -27.95 26.58
CA CYS A 493 4.96 -26.70 26.45
C CYS A 493 4.53 -25.65 27.50
N TYR A 494 3.24 -25.37 27.67
CA TYR A 494 2.79 -24.39 28.66
C TYR A 494 3.00 -24.84 30.11
N LYS A 495 2.91 -26.14 30.40
CA LYS A 495 3.31 -26.68 31.71
C LYS A 495 4.80 -26.42 31.97
N ALA A 496 5.68 -26.73 31.02
CA ALA A 496 7.11 -26.46 31.14
C ALA A 496 7.42 -24.96 31.26
N LEU A 497 6.78 -24.09 30.46
CA LEU A 497 6.94 -22.63 30.57
C LEU A 497 6.56 -22.12 31.97
N ASN A 498 5.51 -22.68 32.59
CA ASN A 498 5.13 -22.34 33.96
C ASN A 498 6.14 -22.84 35.01
N ASP A 499 6.65 -24.07 34.85
CA ASP A 499 7.67 -24.67 35.72
C ASP A 499 8.99 -23.89 35.71
N HIS A 500 9.35 -23.30 34.57
CA HIS A 500 10.54 -22.43 34.41
C HIS A 500 10.25 -20.94 34.64
N HIS A 501 9.08 -20.62 35.23
CA HIS A 501 8.66 -19.28 35.65
C HIS A 501 8.64 -18.22 34.52
N VAL A 502 8.35 -18.64 33.29
CA VAL A 502 8.33 -17.76 32.11
C VAL A 502 7.12 -16.82 32.16
N PHE A 503 7.36 -15.52 31.96
CA PHE A 503 6.35 -14.48 31.95
C PHE A 503 5.59 -14.48 30.62
N LEU A 504 4.38 -15.05 30.59
CA LEU A 504 3.67 -15.38 29.34
C LEU A 504 3.29 -14.15 28.49
N GLU A 505 2.95 -13.04 29.14
CA GLU A 505 2.67 -11.74 28.52
C GLU A 505 3.89 -11.19 27.76
N GLY A 506 5.08 -11.65 28.12
CA GLY A 506 6.34 -11.41 27.42
C GLY A 506 6.75 -12.51 26.44
N THR A 507 5.82 -13.36 25.95
CA THR A 507 6.09 -14.44 24.98
C THR A 507 5.19 -14.41 23.75
N LEU A 508 5.63 -15.04 22.67
CA LEU A 508 4.81 -15.37 21.52
C LEU A 508 4.89 -16.88 21.25
N LEU A 509 3.78 -17.49 20.83
CA LEU A 509 3.78 -18.87 20.35
C LEU A 509 3.87 -18.89 18.81
N LYS A 510 4.65 -19.82 18.25
CA LYS A 510 4.69 -20.11 16.82
C LYS A 510 4.39 -21.60 16.58
N PRO A 511 3.10 -21.98 16.60
CA PRO A 511 2.69 -23.35 16.36
C PRO A 511 2.49 -23.59 14.85
N ASN A 512 2.42 -24.86 14.46
CA ASN A 512 1.75 -25.27 13.23
C ASN A 512 0.24 -24.92 13.29
N MET A 513 -0.38 -24.78 12.12
CA MET A 513 -1.84 -24.94 12.01
C MET A 513 -2.19 -26.43 12.19
N VAL A 514 -3.41 -26.73 12.66
CA VAL A 514 -3.90 -28.11 12.71
C VAL A 514 -4.37 -28.49 11.32
N THR A 515 -3.58 -29.32 10.64
CA THR A 515 -3.86 -29.82 9.29
C THR A 515 -3.65 -31.33 9.27
N ALA A 516 -4.41 -32.05 8.45
CA ALA A 516 -4.13 -33.46 8.20
C ALA A 516 -2.78 -33.64 7.50
N GLY A 517 -2.22 -34.84 7.57
CA GLY A 517 -0.90 -35.13 7.01
C GLY A 517 -0.87 -34.98 5.48
N MET A 518 0.29 -34.65 4.91
CA MET A 518 0.46 -34.43 3.48
C MET A 518 0.04 -35.64 2.62
N GLN A 519 0.20 -36.87 3.15
CA GLN A 519 -0.26 -38.11 2.49
C GLN A 519 -1.66 -38.56 2.93
N CYS A 520 -2.43 -37.72 3.63
CA CYS A 520 -3.81 -38.02 3.99
C CYS A 520 -4.69 -38.02 2.72
N PRO A 521 -5.49 -39.09 2.47
CA PRO A 521 -6.40 -39.14 1.33
C PRO A 521 -7.63 -38.23 1.52
N ILE A 522 -7.95 -37.87 2.77
CA ILE A 522 -9.04 -36.94 3.11
C ILE A 522 -8.51 -35.52 2.96
N LYS A 523 -9.25 -34.67 2.23
CA LYS A 523 -9.00 -33.23 2.15
C LYS A 523 -10.05 -32.50 2.99
N TYR A 524 -9.57 -31.57 3.80
CA TYR A 524 -10.38 -30.77 4.72
C TYR A 524 -10.46 -29.34 4.20
N SER A 525 -11.60 -28.69 4.43
CA SER A 525 -11.82 -27.30 4.10
C SER A 525 -11.04 -26.34 5.02
N PRO A 526 -10.81 -25.08 4.58
CA PRO A 526 -10.25 -24.04 5.45
C PRO A 526 -11.03 -23.83 6.75
N ASP A 527 -12.36 -24.03 6.73
CA ASP A 527 -13.21 -23.85 7.90
C ASP A 527 -13.04 -24.99 8.92
N GLU A 528 -12.90 -26.24 8.47
CA GLU A 528 -12.57 -27.40 9.34
C GLU A 528 -11.16 -27.26 9.95
N ILE A 529 -10.18 -26.82 9.15
CA ILE A 529 -8.82 -26.52 9.62
C ILE A 529 -8.84 -25.39 10.65
N ALA A 530 -9.67 -24.36 10.44
CA ALA A 530 -9.86 -23.27 11.38
C ALA A 530 -10.50 -23.72 12.69
N GLU A 531 -11.55 -24.54 12.63
CA GLU A 531 -12.22 -25.11 13.80
C GLU A 531 -11.27 -25.97 14.62
N ALA A 532 -10.57 -26.91 13.99
CA ALA A 532 -9.61 -27.80 14.67
C ALA A 532 -8.46 -27.00 15.31
N THR A 533 -7.92 -26.00 14.59
CA THR A 533 -6.83 -25.14 15.09
C THR A 533 -7.27 -24.29 16.28
N VAL A 534 -8.40 -23.57 16.17
CA VAL A 534 -8.88 -22.70 17.25
C VAL A 534 -9.31 -23.54 18.47
N THR A 535 -9.92 -24.71 18.25
CA THR A 535 -10.33 -25.62 19.32
C THR A 535 -9.12 -26.16 20.10
N ALA A 536 -8.07 -26.61 19.41
CA ALA A 536 -6.84 -27.06 20.06
C ALA A 536 -6.23 -25.95 20.95
N PHE A 537 -6.26 -24.71 20.47
CA PHE A 537 -5.65 -23.57 21.16
C PHE A 537 -6.48 -23.10 22.35
N GLN A 538 -7.81 -23.04 22.22
CA GLN A 538 -8.74 -22.78 23.34
C GLN A 538 -8.58 -23.77 24.49
N ARG A 539 -8.19 -25.02 24.19
CA ARG A 539 -7.99 -26.08 25.19
C ARG A 539 -6.63 -26.03 25.91
N THR A 540 -5.65 -25.28 25.41
CA THR A 540 -4.24 -25.46 25.82
C THR A 540 -3.42 -24.19 26.02
N ILE A 541 -3.75 -23.08 25.35
CA ILE A 541 -3.02 -21.82 25.48
C ILE A 541 -3.61 -21.00 26.64
N PRO A 542 -2.81 -20.46 27.57
CA PRO A 542 -3.28 -19.50 28.57
C PRO A 542 -3.60 -18.12 27.97
N PRO A 543 -4.71 -17.44 28.34
CA PRO A 543 -5.07 -16.12 27.83
C PRO A 543 -4.00 -15.00 27.96
N ALA A 544 -3.01 -15.18 28.83
CA ALA A 544 -1.93 -14.20 29.07
C ALA A 544 -0.90 -14.09 27.92
N VAL A 545 -0.82 -15.05 27.01
CA VAL A 545 0.16 -15.05 25.91
C VAL A 545 -0.06 -13.85 24.99
N ALA A 546 0.97 -13.09 24.63
CA ALA A 546 0.78 -11.83 23.87
C ALA A 546 0.26 -12.05 22.43
N GLY A 547 0.46 -13.23 21.85
CA GLY A 547 -0.04 -13.55 20.52
C GLY A 547 0.47 -14.88 19.96
N VAL A 548 -0.20 -15.35 18.91
CA VAL A 548 0.14 -16.56 18.17
C VAL A 548 0.52 -16.17 16.74
N THR A 549 1.72 -16.60 16.33
CA THR A 549 2.36 -16.21 15.07
C THR A 549 2.68 -17.46 14.24
N PHE A 550 1.69 -17.99 13.52
CA PHE A 550 1.76 -19.30 12.84
C PHE A 550 2.98 -19.46 11.92
N LEU A 551 3.55 -20.66 11.90
CA LEU A 551 4.41 -21.12 10.79
C LEU A 551 3.53 -21.61 9.62
N SER A 552 4.03 -21.48 8.38
CA SER A 552 3.30 -21.99 7.21
C SER A 552 3.50 -23.49 6.99
N GLY A 553 4.56 -24.09 7.56
CA GLY A 553 4.91 -25.48 7.29
C GLY A 553 5.20 -25.68 5.80
N GLY A 554 4.62 -26.74 5.21
CA GLY A 554 4.69 -27.06 3.78
C GLY A 554 3.60 -26.43 2.90
N GLN A 555 2.68 -25.65 3.47
CA GLN A 555 1.59 -25.00 2.72
C GLN A 555 2.14 -24.06 1.64
N SER A 556 1.41 -23.95 0.52
CA SER A 556 1.61 -22.91 -0.48
C SER A 556 1.37 -21.50 0.08
N GLU A 557 1.76 -20.46 -0.66
CA GLU A 557 1.55 -19.07 -0.20
C GLU A 557 0.06 -18.72 -0.08
N GLU A 558 -0.76 -19.27 -0.97
CA GLU A 558 -2.20 -19.03 -0.97
C GLU A 558 -2.94 -19.84 0.10
N GLU A 559 -2.63 -21.13 0.27
CA GLU A 559 -3.21 -21.95 1.36
C GLU A 559 -2.93 -21.33 2.73
N ALA A 560 -1.70 -20.88 2.99
CA ALA A 560 -1.34 -20.26 4.26
C ALA A 560 -2.16 -18.97 4.52
N SER A 561 -2.36 -18.14 3.48
CA SER A 561 -3.21 -16.94 3.56
C SER A 561 -4.68 -17.30 3.79
N VAL A 562 -5.19 -18.33 3.13
CA VAL A 562 -6.60 -18.78 3.21
C VAL A 562 -6.91 -19.42 4.57
N HIS A 563 -6.03 -20.28 5.09
CA HIS A 563 -6.22 -20.89 6.42
C HIS A 563 -6.11 -19.86 7.55
N LEU A 564 -5.16 -18.91 7.47
CA LEU A 564 -5.06 -17.83 8.45
C LEU A 564 -6.32 -16.94 8.49
N ASP A 565 -6.89 -16.67 7.33
CA ASP A 565 -8.13 -15.91 7.18
C ASP A 565 -9.35 -16.67 7.73
N ALA A 566 -9.47 -17.97 7.45
CA ALA A 566 -10.50 -18.82 8.03
C ALA A 566 -10.40 -18.89 9.57
N ILE A 567 -9.19 -19.05 10.12
CA ILE A 567 -8.92 -19.01 11.57
C ILE A 567 -9.38 -17.69 12.19
N ASN A 568 -9.15 -16.56 11.52
CA ASN A 568 -9.61 -15.26 12.00
C ASN A 568 -11.12 -15.02 11.82
N LYS A 569 -11.76 -15.62 10.80
CA LYS A 569 -13.22 -15.61 10.60
C LYS A 569 -13.99 -16.56 11.52
N PHE A 570 -13.38 -17.65 11.99
CA PHE A 570 -14.02 -18.66 12.83
C PHE A 570 -14.71 -18.04 14.07
N VAL A 571 -15.97 -18.40 14.29
CA VAL A 571 -16.81 -17.81 15.36
C VAL A 571 -16.53 -18.51 16.69
N GLY A 572 -15.56 -17.99 17.45
CA GLY A 572 -15.19 -18.53 18.76
C GLY A 572 -14.35 -17.57 19.58
N ARG A 573 -14.16 -17.88 20.87
CA ARG A 573 -13.31 -17.09 21.77
C ARG A 573 -11.85 -17.21 21.36
N LYS A 574 -11.23 -16.09 21.00
CA LYS A 574 -9.82 -16.00 20.59
C LYS A 574 -9.18 -14.86 21.39
N PRO A 575 -8.73 -15.10 22.63
CA PRO A 575 -8.20 -14.04 23.50
C PRO A 575 -6.80 -13.57 23.08
N TRP A 576 -6.19 -14.20 22.07
CA TRP A 576 -4.90 -13.84 21.50
C TRP A 576 -5.06 -13.32 20.07
N PRO A 577 -4.25 -12.35 19.62
CA PRO A 577 -4.03 -12.09 18.21
C PRO A 577 -3.52 -13.35 17.49
N LEU A 578 -4.10 -13.67 16.33
CA LEU A 578 -3.76 -14.83 15.50
C LEU A 578 -3.23 -14.34 14.15
N THR A 579 -1.91 -14.36 13.99
CA THR A 579 -1.19 -13.80 12.84
C THR A 579 -0.08 -14.73 12.37
N PHE A 580 0.82 -14.28 11.49
CA PHE A 580 1.80 -15.11 10.78
C PHE A 580 3.26 -14.85 11.19
N SER A 581 4.09 -15.87 11.00
CA SER A 581 5.56 -15.81 11.02
C SER A 581 6.10 -16.67 9.88
N TYR A 582 5.85 -16.23 8.64
CA TYR A 582 6.08 -17.01 7.43
C TYR A 582 7.46 -16.76 6.79
N GLY A 583 8.09 -17.85 6.35
CA GLY A 583 9.24 -17.85 5.45
C GLY A 583 8.77 -18.18 4.02
N ARG A 584 8.71 -19.48 3.70
CA ARG A 584 8.29 -20.00 2.39
C ARG A 584 7.01 -19.35 1.84
N ALA A 585 5.94 -19.29 2.63
CA ALA A 585 4.65 -18.72 2.24
C ALA A 585 4.63 -17.18 2.01
N LEU A 586 5.78 -16.51 2.16
CA LEU A 586 5.96 -15.07 1.95
C LEU A 586 7.12 -14.76 0.98
N GLN A 587 7.86 -15.78 0.52
CA GLN A 587 9.11 -15.65 -0.22
C GLN A 587 9.18 -16.50 -1.49
N ALA A 588 8.31 -17.49 -1.69
CA ALA A 588 8.40 -18.40 -2.84
C ALA A 588 8.19 -17.65 -4.17
N SER A 589 7.17 -16.80 -4.26
CA SER A 589 6.95 -15.94 -5.44
C SER A 589 8.06 -14.90 -5.60
N VAL A 590 8.58 -14.36 -4.48
CA VAL A 590 9.68 -13.37 -4.46
C VAL A 590 10.96 -13.95 -5.07
N ILE A 591 11.39 -15.12 -4.61
CA ILE A 591 12.60 -15.80 -5.09
C ILE A 591 12.44 -16.18 -6.57
N LYS A 592 11.26 -16.70 -6.95
CA LYS A 592 10.96 -17.07 -8.34
C LYS A 592 10.92 -15.87 -9.29
N ALA A 593 10.38 -14.74 -8.85
CA ALA A 593 10.34 -13.51 -9.63
C ALA A 593 11.73 -12.86 -9.75
N TRP A 594 12.54 -12.87 -8.67
CA TRP A 594 13.90 -12.35 -8.71
C TRP A 594 14.81 -13.17 -9.63
N GLY A 595 14.85 -14.48 -9.44
CA GLY A 595 15.70 -15.38 -10.22
C GLY A 595 17.21 -15.09 -10.12
N GLY A 596 17.65 -14.34 -9.09
CA GLY A 596 19.03 -13.91 -8.93
C GLY A 596 19.49 -12.81 -9.89
N LYS A 597 18.56 -11.98 -10.40
CA LYS A 597 18.83 -10.96 -11.43
C LYS A 597 18.45 -9.56 -10.98
N ASP A 598 19.36 -8.60 -11.17
CA ASP A 598 19.18 -7.21 -10.71
C ASP A 598 18.01 -6.51 -11.40
N GLU A 599 17.80 -6.78 -12.70
CA GLU A 599 16.68 -6.23 -13.47
C GLU A 599 15.30 -6.64 -12.92
N ASN A 600 15.23 -7.74 -12.15
CA ASN A 600 14.01 -8.28 -11.58
C ASN A 600 13.75 -7.83 -10.12
N VAL A 601 14.67 -7.11 -9.48
CA VAL A 601 14.56 -6.74 -8.05
C VAL A 601 13.24 -6.03 -7.75
N LYS A 602 12.78 -5.14 -8.65
CA LYS A 602 11.51 -4.43 -8.47
C LYS A 602 10.29 -5.38 -8.51
N ALA A 603 10.27 -6.33 -9.45
CA ALA A 603 9.20 -7.31 -9.54
C ALA A 603 9.14 -8.19 -8.28
N ALA A 604 10.29 -8.62 -7.78
CA ALA A 604 10.38 -9.40 -6.54
C ALA A 604 9.93 -8.60 -5.29
N GLN A 605 10.27 -7.31 -5.21
CA GLN A 605 9.77 -6.42 -4.16
C GLN A 605 8.24 -6.26 -4.21
N ASP A 606 7.65 -6.20 -5.40
CA ASP A 606 6.20 -6.07 -5.57
C ASP A 606 5.45 -7.36 -5.20
N GLU A 607 6.03 -8.53 -5.49
CA GLU A 607 5.55 -9.83 -4.97
C GLU A 607 5.57 -9.88 -3.44
N LEU A 608 6.67 -9.42 -2.81
CA LEU A 608 6.82 -9.38 -1.36
C LEU A 608 5.75 -8.49 -0.70
N ILE A 609 5.51 -7.30 -1.24
CA ILE A 609 4.49 -6.36 -0.74
C ILE A 609 3.09 -6.95 -0.90
N GLN A 610 2.82 -7.61 -2.04
CA GLN A 610 1.54 -8.26 -2.29
C GLN A 610 1.25 -9.40 -1.31
N ARG A 611 2.21 -10.30 -1.07
CA ARG A 611 2.05 -11.43 -0.13
C ARG A 611 2.06 -10.96 1.33
N ALA A 612 2.82 -9.93 1.69
CA ALA A 612 2.70 -9.29 3.01
C ALA A 612 1.28 -8.71 3.22
N LYS A 613 0.73 -8.00 2.23
CA LYS A 613 -0.63 -7.44 2.29
C LYS A 613 -1.73 -8.52 2.36
N ALA A 614 -1.58 -9.61 1.62
CA ALA A 614 -2.52 -10.74 1.68
C ALA A 614 -2.58 -11.33 3.09
N ASN A 615 -1.42 -11.62 3.69
CA ASN A 615 -1.32 -12.15 5.05
C ASN A 615 -1.75 -11.15 6.12
N GLY A 616 -1.50 -9.85 5.93
CA GLY A 616 -2.02 -8.79 6.79
C GLY A 616 -3.55 -8.69 6.78
N LEU A 617 -4.19 -8.88 5.61
CA LEU A 617 -5.64 -8.97 5.51
C LEU A 617 -6.18 -10.28 6.13
N ALA A 618 -5.46 -11.39 5.98
CA ALA A 618 -5.84 -12.69 6.55
C ALA A 618 -5.83 -12.67 8.08
N ALA A 619 -4.81 -12.04 8.69
CA ALA A 619 -4.74 -11.79 10.13
C ALA A 619 -5.90 -10.91 10.67
N LEU A 620 -6.66 -10.24 9.79
CA LEU A 620 -7.85 -9.46 10.13
C LEU A 620 -9.17 -10.16 9.75
N GLY A 621 -9.13 -11.39 9.21
CA GLY A 621 -10.31 -12.08 8.67
C GLY A 621 -10.93 -11.34 7.47
N LYS A 622 -10.11 -10.63 6.68
CA LYS A 622 -10.52 -9.78 5.55
C LYS A 622 -9.87 -10.19 4.24
N TYR A 623 -9.14 -11.30 4.21
CA TYR A 623 -8.63 -11.83 2.95
C TYR A 623 -9.76 -12.50 2.16
N LYS A 624 -9.52 -12.67 0.86
CA LYS A 624 -10.39 -13.40 -0.06
C LYS A 624 -9.48 -14.18 -1.00
N ALA A 625 -9.66 -15.51 -1.02
CA ALA A 625 -8.89 -16.42 -1.85
C ALA A 625 -8.81 -15.95 -3.31
N GLY A 626 -7.62 -16.05 -3.90
CA GLY A 626 -7.33 -15.72 -5.29
C GLY A 626 -7.31 -14.22 -5.63
N THR A 627 -7.46 -13.31 -4.64
CA THR A 627 -7.38 -11.85 -4.89
C THR A 627 -5.96 -11.32 -5.06
N VAL A 628 -4.96 -12.05 -4.58
CA VAL A 628 -3.55 -11.77 -4.83
C VAL A 628 -2.94 -13.02 -5.46
N ARG A 629 -2.32 -12.86 -6.62
CA ARG A 629 -1.65 -13.93 -7.36
C ARG A 629 -0.17 -13.60 -7.43
N GLY A 630 0.68 -14.57 -7.10
CA GLY A 630 2.12 -14.45 -7.20
C GLY A 630 2.72 -15.56 -8.06
N ALA A 631 3.95 -15.35 -8.55
CA ALA A 631 4.64 -16.26 -9.47
C ALA A 631 4.69 -17.74 -9.03
N ALA A 632 4.61 -18.03 -7.72
CA ALA A 632 4.61 -19.36 -7.12
C ALA A 632 3.47 -19.57 -6.10
N ALA A 633 2.39 -18.78 -6.15
CA ALA A 633 1.39 -18.73 -5.08
C ALA A 633 0.73 -20.08 -4.75
N ASP A 634 0.46 -20.89 -5.78
CA ASP A 634 -0.17 -22.22 -5.68
C ASP A 634 0.86 -23.38 -5.73
N ALA A 635 2.16 -23.10 -5.67
CA ALA A 635 3.19 -24.14 -5.70
C ALA A 635 3.23 -24.92 -4.38
N GLU A 636 3.34 -26.25 -4.45
CA GLU A 636 3.56 -27.07 -3.25
C GLU A 636 4.95 -26.75 -2.66
N LEU A 637 4.98 -26.21 -1.42
CA LEU A 637 6.21 -25.79 -0.75
C LEU A 637 6.72 -26.83 0.25
N PHE A 638 6.08 -28.00 0.31
CA PHE A 638 6.43 -29.10 1.20
C PHE A 638 7.78 -29.73 0.82
N VAL A 639 8.55 -30.07 1.85
CA VAL A 639 9.81 -30.82 1.75
C VAL A 639 9.75 -31.87 2.84
N LYS A 640 9.77 -33.16 2.44
CA LYS A 640 9.73 -34.29 3.37
C LYS A 640 10.93 -34.23 4.32
N ASN A 641 10.70 -34.44 5.61
CA ASN A 641 11.74 -34.39 6.65
C ASN A 641 12.55 -33.06 6.67
N HIS A 642 11.92 -31.90 6.45
CA HIS A 642 12.64 -30.63 6.33
C HIS A 642 13.41 -30.20 7.60
N ALA A 643 14.74 -30.26 7.48
CA ALA A 643 15.68 -29.53 8.33
C ALA A 643 16.06 -28.19 7.67
N TYR A 644 16.29 -27.16 8.51
CA TYR A 644 16.76 -25.82 8.13
C TYR A 644 18.26 -25.69 8.32
#